data_AF-A0AA88I2X7-F1
#
_entry.id   AF-A0AA88I2X7-F1
#
_cell.length_a   1.000
_cell.length_b   1.000
_cell.length_c   1.000
_cell.angle_alpha   90.00
_cell.angle_beta   90.00
_cell.angle_gamma   90.00
#
_symmetry.space_group_name_H-M   'P 1'
#
loop_
_entity.id
_entity.type
_entity.pdbx_description
1 polymer ?
#
loop_
_entity_poly.entity_id
_entity_poly.type
_entity_poly.pdbx_seq_one_letter_code
_entity_poly.pdbx_strand_id
1 'polypeptide(L)'
;MTSWTSFKDLLKLSESVILGRNHELFPDFESMLRKQQGNFYAILKNPEKDSKYRDLLKKAVKEPVQIPGWQTAQTLPASLVNEACILSDMYNLDELVALSLLVHGEEQAPIYPGLKRGLISVLLYYDAKYSQSTALKLIVQAERGVHWTYSLTDDVLNFLTQYTNQLFESGLFERLLDVHSEFTVTKEMELLSTNQALGPPRHRRQLMDYIKKTRMSIADIIFSRAAQRGLSLAQTLRLIDYLSEVEPDKEGQPSGEMSNVILLLALLYAFDLSVIHRHDEGEELAKDLPIVKDKSYVSEISKVLDRSGKTWKNPGYQGLAQLAWATTLAALRSIPEKAEDRFRQEFEQDEHFVDLALANKAFVAISELIKNNSLLILEEFYIKRLHYLLTDLIVLMPLKIKELRNKAEETARTLIVYEQEGLVPPAHLPQHFENLLEAIASVYNEDPLDLNLCLEFWYSSDYHGPQRNNARQMALNKFVRLAGDLLPPSLYIPYTRMLGSLANSPRAAHYVFNLLKQNGVGQASTVSWDHFFSTLARYLANLRQETFPVQDTVYRQRGTAIGGITAQEMVGFQEILRLTRIVASHDDVARVSLAENPVWTPLVTFLGLVTCSVPLLLKADLLKALSAFAKSRDIASTLWYYVEMAQVIPTAPSTSKFPQRGIHTDLEEVESRSEEYPVSRGFLELLNALVEVDVPLHLGAPNRTPGIDPYVKFVVESVLMKSHSRAYKKSSDKWQICELAVKFLHKLLMRYEPAVGDIQHRERDAPQQPGYSVLVAMLQDSPLLKMILYLIEESVRHFDEYVDFPERKACERTALSCLNIFNRCIQMQEIFLEMVRSEGSSLRVTSLGTLLLGVNQRTNRPDHMLKIAKFVSYGSEYMPDHAVEAASILAFVASIPSAQQQLLALFTEEPNDVIIRHGIVEILDDAFENEEQGRKVKLCLLKMLQQGVNLPHPSLVHFLLGFSIQKPLQKSQLQNPGVYGTPKNCLHSLLNILDENLKGLVDAAVVMEGYKLLHVILSHGTMSYPVLRFLKGNLRNFLVRHGEALPFSASPTMEQQNSTAHLLLCIAIDIRVSSLRGSTSQAQKLASVIFTSERTVDIADGEAGQRRDAGISNLLSRTFASITGMPFVSRPRVLALLDSVDVSQLAVPIPELELFDLGQLQSLLKECEMPSEDGGPSVVNVRHLQRRVERELSALEGTMALAQRQAIMQEFKIILKYSIEANGVSRLFGYPLAN
;
A
#
# COMPACT_ATOMS: atom_id res chain seq x y z
N MET A 1 -24.58 -16.05 -25.42
CA MET A 1 -23.77 -17.15 -24.89
C MET A 1 -22.34 -16.65 -24.75
N THR A 2 -22.01 -16.10 -23.59
CA THR A 2 -20.67 -15.58 -23.23
C THR A 2 -20.75 -15.07 -21.78
N SER A 3 -20.91 -15.95 -20.79
CA SER A 3 -21.13 -15.48 -19.41
C SER A 3 -19.93 -14.67 -18.90
N TRP A 4 -18.70 -15.21 -18.98
CA TRP A 4 -17.51 -14.54 -18.44
C TRP A 4 -17.14 -13.24 -19.17
N THR A 5 -16.95 -13.25 -20.49
CA THR A 5 -16.57 -12.03 -21.24
C THR A 5 -17.61 -10.92 -21.10
N SER A 6 -18.90 -11.27 -21.10
CA SER A 6 -19.95 -10.26 -20.94
C SER A 6 -19.92 -9.56 -19.59
N PHE A 7 -19.60 -10.27 -18.50
CA PHE A 7 -19.47 -9.66 -17.18
C PHE A 7 -18.19 -8.83 -17.05
N LYS A 8 -17.10 -9.28 -17.67
CA LYS A 8 -15.82 -8.55 -17.68
C LYS A 8 -15.91 -7.26 -18.51
N ASP A 9 -16.58 -7.32 -19.65
CA ASP A 9 -16.85 -6.15 -20.49
C ASP A 9 -17.79 -5.18 -19.78
N LEU A 10 -18.80 -5.68 -19.07
CA LEU A 10 -19.68 -4.85 -18.25
C LEU A 10 -18.92 -4.15 -17.12
N LEU A 11 -18.02 -4.86 -16.42
CA LEU A 11 -17.18 -4.26 -15.38
C LEU A 11 -16.31 -3.14 -15.97
N LYS A 12 -15.58 -3.40 -17.06
CA LYS A 12 -14.75 -2.40 -17.73
C LYS A 12 -15.54 -1.18 -18.19
N LEU A 13 -16.73 -1.40 -18.76
CA LEU A 13 -17.63 -0.30 -19.13
C LEU A 13 -18.06 0.49 -17.89
N SER A 14 -18.46 -0.19 -16.80
CA SER A 14 -18.85 0.47 -15.55
C SER A 14 -17.71 1.28 -14.93
N GLU A 15 -16.49 0.76 -14.91
CA GLU A 15 -15.29 1.46 -14.46
C GLU A 15 -15.02 2.69 -15.34
N SER A 16 -15.09 2.54 -16.66
CA SER A 16 -14.84 3.65 -17.59
C SER A 16 -15.87 4.79 -17.47
N VAL A 17 -17.14 4.47 -17.23
CA VAL A 17 -18.22 5.46 -17.12
C VAL A 17 -18.26 6.10 -15.73
N ILE A 18 -18.14 5.31 -14.66
CA ILE A 18 -18.29 5.76 -13.28
C ILE A 18 -16.97 6.33 -12.73
N LEU A 19 -15.87 5.58 -12.84
CA LEU A 19 -14.56 5.99 -12.32
C LEU A 19 -13.80 6.85 -13.33
N GLY A 20 -13.78 6.43 -14.60
CA GLY A 20 -13.12 7.13 -15.71
C GLY A 20 -13.86 8.37 -16.23
N ARG A 21 -15.11 8.59 -15.79
CA ARG A 21 -15.96 9.75 -16.14
C ARG A 21 -16.17 9.95 -17.65
N ASN A 22 -16.07 8.88 -18.45
CA ASN A 22 -16.24 8.95 -19.89
C ASN A 22 -17.73 8.89 -20.27
N HIS A 23 -18.37 10.05 -20.39
CA HIS A 23 -19.80 10.18 -20.68
C HIS A 23 -20.21 9.69 -22.09
N GLU A 24 -19.27 9.60 -23.03
CA GLU A 24 -19.55 9.16 -24.41
C GLU A 24 -19.98 7.68 -24.50
N LEU A 25 -19.56 6.84 -23.55
CA LEU A 25 -19.86 5.41 -23.52
C LEU A 25 -21.19 5.07 -22.82
N PHE A 26 -21.94 6.09 -22.37
CA PHE A 26 -23.19 5.90 -21.65
C PHE A 26 -24.28 5.13 -22.43
N PRO A 27 -24.52 5.36 -23.74
CA PRO A 27 -25.52 4.61 -24.49
C PRO A 27 -25.21 3.11 -24.60
N ASP A 28 -23.93 2.76 -24.77
CA ASP A 28 -23.48 1.38 -24.83
C ASP A 28 -23.63 0.71 -23.47
N PHE A 29 -23.29 1.43 -22.39
CA PHE A 29 -23.49 0.99 -21.01
C PHE A 29 -24.96 0.74 -20.67
N GLU A 30 -25.87 1.66 -21.02
CA GLU A 30 -27.32 1.49 -20.83
C GLU A 30 -27.86 0.25 -21.56
N SER A 31 -27.42 0.04 -22.81
CA SER A 31 -27.84 -1.11 -23.61
C SER A 31 -27.37 -2.44 -23.01
N MET A 32 -26.16 -2.47 -22.44
CA MET A 32 -25.55 -3.64 -21.81
C MET A 32 -26.25 -3.96 -20.49
N LEU A 33 -26.55 -2.94 -19.68
CA LEU A 33 -27.28 -3.09 -18.42
C LEU A 33 -28.68 -3.68 -18.62
N ARG A 34 -29.44 -3.18 -19.59
CA ARG A 34 -30.78 -3.72 -19.90
C ARG A 34 -30.72 -5.19 -20.33
N LYS A 35 -29.69 -5.60 -21.07
CA LYS A 35 -29.49 -7.02 -21.46
C LYS A 35 -29.12 -7.90 -20.26
N GLN A 36 -28.36 -7.36 -19.31
CA GLN A 36 -27.84 -8.09 -18.15
C GLN A 36 -28.78 -8.04 -16.92
N GLN A 37 -29.88 -7.30 -17.01
CA GLN A 37 -30.85 -7.14 -15.92
C GLN A 37 -31.38 -8.47 -15.38
N GLY A 38 -31.62 -9.46 -16.26
CA GLY A 38 -32.00 -10.83 -15.87
C GLY A 38 -30.96 -11.54 -14.98
N ASN A 39 -29.67 -11.31 -15.24
CA ASN A 39 -28.58 -11.89 -14.47
C ASN A 39 -28.37 -11.18 -13.13
N PHE A 40 -28.72 -9.90 -13.02
CA PHE A 40 -28.77 -9.18 -11.75
C PHE A 40 -29.98 -9.55 -10.90
N TYR A 41 -31.08 -10.03 -11.49
CA TYR A 41 -32.17 -10.63 -10.71
C TYR A 41 -31.76 -12.00 -10.13
N ALA A 42 -30.95 -12.78 -10.85
CA ALA A 42 -30.47 -14.10 -10.43
C ALA A 42 -28.96 -14.09 -10.08
N ILE A 43 -28.54 -13.17 -9.21
CA ILE A 43 -27.12 -13.01 -8.82
C ILE A 43 -26.53 -14.32 -8.35
N LEU A 44 -25.36 -14.65 -8.92
CA LEU A 44 -24.58 -15.85 -8.65
C LEU A 44 -25.28 -17.20 -8.91
N LYS A 45 -26.60 -17.25 -9.13
CA LYS A 45 -27.31 -18.49 -9.46
C LYS A 45 -26.93 -18.98 -10.86
N ASN A 46 -26.58 -20.25 -10.95
CA ASN A 46 -26.19 -20.88 -12.20
C ASN A 46 -27.43 -21.29 -13.03
N PRO A 47 -27.38 -21.20 -14.37
CA PRO A 47 -28.38 -21.84 -15.21
C PRO A 47 -28.31 -23.36 -14.99
N GLU A 48 -29.47 -23.98 -14.79
CA GLU A 48 -29.60 -25.40 -14.46
C GLU A 48 -29.19 -26.31 -15.64
N LYS A 49 -28.82 -27.56 -15.32
CA LYS A 49 -28.43 -28.58 -16.31
C LYS A 49 -29.56 -28.89 -17.29
N ASP A 50 -29.23 -29.07 -18.57
CA ASP A 50 -30.18 -29.56 -19.57
C ASP A 50 -29.70 -30.87 -20.19
N SER A 51 -30.46 -31.94 -19.93
CA SER A 51 -30.26 -33.27 -20.53
C SER A 51 -30.13 -33.23 -22.06
N LYS A 52 -30.80 -32.28 -22.73
CA LYS A 52 -30.73 -32.09 -24.19
C LYS A 52 -29.36 -31.60 -24.63
N TYR A 53 -28.75 -30.67 -23.88
CA TYR A 53 -27.42 -30.16 -24.19
C TYR A 53 -26.34 -31.20 -23.87
N ARG A 54 -26.51 -32.01 -22.83
CA ARG A 54 -25.62 -33.14 -22.53
C ARG A 54 -25.60 -34.17 -23.66
N ASP A 55 -26.77 -34.49 -24.23
CA ASP A 55 -26.87 -35.41 -25.36
C ASP A 55 -26.32 -34.81 -26.66
N LEU A 56 -26.50 -33.51 -26.87
CA LEU A 56 -25.89 -32.78 -27.99
C LEU A 56 -24.36 -32.80 -27.92
N LEU A 57 -23.76 -32.58 -26.74
CA LEU A 57 -22.31 -32.66 -26.56
C LEU A 57 -21.76 -34.07 -26.78
N LYS A 58 -22.46 -35.12 -26.30
CA LYS A 58 -22.07 -36.51 -26.56
C LYS A 58 -22.15 -36.87 -28.05
N LYS A 59 -23.11 -36.31 -28.78
CA LYS A 59 -23.21 -36.46 -30.24
C LYS A 59 -22.12 -35.69 -30.98
N ALA A 60 -21.73 -34.51 -30.49
CA ALA A 60 -20.69 -33.66 -31.06
C ALA A 60 -19.28 -34.30 -31.08
N VAL A 61 -19.08 -35.41 -30.35
CA VAL A 61 -17.86 -36.24 -30.41
C VAL A 61 -17.79 -37.10 -31.67
N LYS A 62 -18.96 -37.50 -32.22
CA LYS A 62 -19.05 -38.42 -33.37
C LYS A 62 -19.44 -37.72 -34.67
N GLU A 63 -20.21 -36.63 -34.60
CA GLU A 63 -20.73 -35.88 -35.75
C GLU A 63 -20.55 -34.37 -35.55
N PRO A 64 -20.36 -33.56 -36.61
CA PRO A 64 -20.27 -32.11 -36.49
C PRO A 64 -21.64 -31.51 -36.13
N VAL A 65 -21.76 -30.94 -34.93
CA VAL A 65 -23.00 -30.34 -34.43
C VAL A 65 -22.89 -28.81 -34.44
N GLN A 66 -23.97 -28.10 -34.82
CA GLN A 66 -24.05 -26.66 -34.63
C GLN A 66 -24.35 -26.33 -33.16
N ILE A 67 -23.37 -25.74 -32.50
CA ILE A 67 -23.51 -25.21 -31.15
C ILE A 67 -24.09 -23.79 -31.28
N PRO A 68 -25.12 -23.43 -30.50
CA PRO A 68 -25.68 -22.07 -30.56
C PRO A 68 -24.59 -21.03 -30.28
N GLY A 69 -24.45 -20.02 -31.15
CA GLY A 69 -23.41 -18.99 -31.06
C GLY A 69 -22.15 -19.26 -31.88
N TRP A 70 -21.94 -20.48 -32.38
CA TRP A 70 -20.85 -20.77 -33.33
C TRP A 70 -21.38 -20.74 -34.77
N GLN A 71 -20.66 -20.06 -35.67
CA GLN A 71 -21.08 -19.91 -37.07
C GLN A 71 -20.88 -21.20 -37.90
N THR A 72 -20.09 -22.15 -37.41
CA THR A 72 -19.74 -23.41 -38.09
C THR A 72 -19.97 -24.61 -37.20
N ALA A 73 -20.53 -25.69 -37.77
CA ALA A 73 -20.62 -26.98 -37.11
C ALA A 73 -19.22 -27.59 -36.94
N GLN A 74 -18.84 -27.98 -35.74
CA GLN A 74 -17.51 -28.53 -35.43
C GLN A 74 -17.62 -29.83 -34.65
N THR A 75 -16.64 -30.71 -34.83
CA THR A 75 -16.43 -31.91 -34.00
C THR A 75 -15.59 -31.55 -32.79
N LEU A 76 -16.03 -31.90 -31.58
CA LEU A 76 -15.30 -31.58 -30.35
C LEU A 76 -14.43 -32.77 -29.87
N PRO A 77 -13.24 -32.53 -29.29
CA PRO A 77 -12.44 -33.58 -28.70
C PRO A 77 -13.16 -34.26 -27.53
N ALA A 78 -13.07 -35.59 -27.43
CA ALA A 78 -13.69 -36.35 -26.33
C ALA A 78 -13.21 -35.89 -24.94
N SER A 79 -11.96 -35.42 -24.81
CA SER A 79 -11.43 -34.86 -23.57
C SER A 79 -12.16 -33.58 -23.13
N LEU A 80 -12.51 -32.71 -24.08
CA LEU A 80 -13.17 -31.43 -23.80
C LEU A 80 -14.62 -31.65 -23.34
N VAL A 81 -15.31 -32.59 -23.99
CA VAL A 81 -16.68 -32.96 -23.61
C VAL A 81 -16.73 -33.59 -22.22
N ASN A 82 -15.75 -34.45 -21.89
CA ASN A 82 -15.66 -35.04 -20.55
C ASN A 82 -15.39 -33.98 -19.48
N GLU A 83 -14.46 -33.04 -19.72
CA GLU A 83 -14.19 -31.93 -18.81
C GLU A 83 -15.41 -31.00 -18.65
N ALA A 84 -16.17 -30.75 -19.71
CA ALA A 84 -17.39 -29.95 -19.65
C ALA A 84 -18.47 -30.64 -18.81
N CYS A 85 -18.62 -31.96 -18.93
CA CYS A 85 -19.51 -32.73 -18.06
C CYS A 85 -19.06 -32.69 -16.59
N ILE A 86 -17.74 -32.77 -16.31
CA ILE A 86 -17.23 -32.67 -14.93
C ILE A 86 -17.55 -31.29 -14.34
N LEU A 87 -17.30 -30.21 -15.07
CA LEU A 87 -17.62 -28.85 -14.60
C LEU A 87 -19.13 -28.63 -14.42
N SER A 88 -19.93 -29.15 -15.35
CA SER A 88 -21.39 -29.15 -15.23
C SER A 88 -21.84 -29.92 -13.99
N ASP A 89 -21.26 -31.09 -13.73
CA ASP A 89 -21.59 -31.91 -12.57
C ASP A 89 -21.15 -31.27 -11.24
N MET A 90 -20.01 -30.59 -11.24
CA MET A 90 -19.46 -29.91 -10.07
C MET A 90 -20.29 -28.69 -9.64
N TYR A 91 -20.63 -27.80 -10.57
CA TYR A 91 -21.31 -26.52 -10.24
C TYR A 91 -22.81 -26.51 -10.55
N ASN A 92 -23.36 -27.66 -10.94
CA ASN A 92 -24.72 -27.77 -11.46
C ASN A 92 -25.03 -26.77 -12.58
N LEU A 93 -24.08 -26.63 -13.51
CA LEU A 93 -24.11 -25.67 -14.62
C LEU A 93 -24.68 -26.30 -15.90
N ASP A 94 -25.35 -25.49 -16.71
CA ASP A 94 -25.61 -25.79 -18.11
C ASP A 94 -24.33 -26.22 -18.85
N GLU A 95 -24.41 -27.36 -19.53
CA GLU A 95 -23.33 -27.96 -20.29
C GLU A 95 -22.74 -27.03 -21.37
N LEU A 96 -23.56 -26.15 -21.98
CA LEU A 96 -23.07 -25.18 -22.97
C LEU A 96 -22.27 -24.04 -22.32
N VAL A 97 -22.66 -23.60 -21.13
CA VAL A 97 -21.91 -22.62 -20.36
C VAL A 97 -20.58 -23.22 -19.88
N ALA A 98 -20.60 -24.47 -19.39
CA ALA A 98 -19.38 -25.19 -19.02
C ALA A 98 -18.42 -25.39 -20.20
N LEU A 99 -18.95 -25.72 -21.39
CA LEU A 99 -18.14 -25.77 -22.62
C LEU A 99 -17.56 -24.40 -22.97
N SER A 100 -18.38 -23.34 -22.90
CA SER A 100 -17.90 -21.99 -23.20
C SER A 100 -16.75 -21.60 -22.25
N LEU A 101 -16.84 -21.89 -20.95
CA LEU A 101 -15.77 -21.61 -20.00
C LEU A 101 -14.47 -22.37 -20.33
N LEU A 102 -14.57 -23.62 -20.78
CA LEU A 102 -13.40 -24.40 -21.21
C LEU A 102 -12.76 -23.86 -22.48
N VAL A 103 -13.56 -23.38 -23.43
CA VAL A 103 -13.05 -22.76 -24.66
C VAL A 103 -12.31 -21.46 -24.32
N HIS A 104 -12.88 -20.62 -23.45
CA HIS A 104 -12.18 -19.43 -22.94
C HIS A 104 -10.94 -19.82 -22.11
N GLY A 105 -10.99 -20.90 -21.33
CA GLY A 105 -9.84 -21.43 -20.61
C GLY A 105 -8.70 -21.89 -21.52
N GLU A 106 -9.03 -22.44 -22.70
CA GLU A 106 -8.05 -22.79 -23.73
C GLU A 106 -7.48 -21.53 -24.42
N GLU A 107 -8.31 -20.53 -24.70
CA GLU A 107 -7.85 -19.22 -25.22
C GLU A 107 -6.93 -18.49 -24.23
N GLN A 108 -7.19 -18.62 -22.92
CA GLN A 108 -6.43 -17.98 -21.84
C GLN A 108 -5.25 -18.84 -21.33
N ALA A 109 -5.10 -20.08 -21.80
CA ALA A 109 -3.96 -20.94 -21.46
C ALA A 109 -2.57 -20.29 -21.66
N PRO A 110 -2.34 -19.43 -22.67
CA PRO A 110 -1.05 -18.76 -22.85
C PRO A 110 -0.74 -17.70 -21.79
N ILE A 111 -1.77 -17.20 -21.10
CA ILE A 111 -1.67 -16.22 -20.01
C ILE A 111 -1.39 -16.93 -18.68
N TYR A 112 -1.83 -18.17 -18.50
CA TYR A 112 -1.60 -18.94 -17.27
C TYR A 112 -0.72 -20.18 -17.53
N PRO A 113 0.59 -20.00 -17.76
CA PRO A 113 1.45 -21.11 -18.12
C PRO A 113 1.67 -22.05 -16.93
N GLY A 114 1.57 -23.36 -17.18
CA GLY A 114 1.67 -24.41 -16.16
C GLY A 114 0.33 -24.84 -15.55
N LEU A 115 -0.78 -24.13 -15.83
CA LEU A 115 -2.12 -24.56 -15.46
C LEU A 115 -2.79 -25.34 -16.59
N LYS A 116 -3.54 -26.39 -16.24
CA LYS A 116 -4.39 -27.12 -17.19
C LYS A 116 -5.64 -26.29 -17.47
N ARG A 117 -6.20 -26.40 -18.69
CA ARG A 117 -7.42 -25.67 -19.09
C ARG A 117 -8.57 -25.78 -18.07
N GLY A 118 -8.79 -26.96 -17.47
CA GLY A 118 -9.81 -27.14 -16.43
C GLY A 118 -9.60 -26.28 -15.17
N LEU A 119 -8.36 -26.10 -14.72
CA LEU A 119 -8.04 -25.24 -13.56
C LEU A 119 -8.22 -23.76 -13.90
N ILE A 120 -7.93 -23.39 -15.15
CA ILE A 120 -8.16 -22.03 -15.67
C ILE A 120 -9.66 -21.76 -15.75
N SER A 121 -10.47 -22.71 -16.23
CA SER A 121 -11.93 -22.56 -16.27
C SER A 121 -12.55 -22.33 -14.90
N VAL A 122 -12.03 -23.00 -13.86
CA VAL A 122 -12.45 -22.76 -12.47
C VAL A 122 -12.09 -21.35 -12.03
N LEU A 123 -10.90 -20.85 -12.36
CA LEU A 123 -10.50 -19.47 -12.06
C LEU A 123 -11.37 -18.45 -12.80
N LEU A 124 -11.63 -18.65 -14.09
CA LEU A 124 -12.51 -17.79 -14.89
C LEU A 124 -13.96 -17.80 -14.37
N TYR A 125 -14.43 -18.93 -13.83
CA TYR A 125 -15.74 -19.01 -13.21
C TYR A 125 -15.86 -18.06 -12.00
N TYR A 126 -14.90 -18.08 -11.07
CA TYR A 126 -14.92 -17.16 -9.93
C TYR A 126 -14.61 -15.71 -10.34
N ASP A 127 -13.75 -15.47 -11.34
CA ASP A 127 -13.52 -14.15 -11.93
C ASP A 127 -14.82 -13.57 -12.54
N ALA A 128 -15.64 -14.40 -13.19
CA ALA A 128 -16.94 -13.99 -13.72
C ALA A 128 -17.88 -13.52 -12.59
N LYS A 129 -17.95 -14.30 -11.50
CA LYS A 129 -18.79 -13.99 -10.34
C LYS A 129 -18.33 -12.71 -9.64
N TYR A 130 -17.02 -12.56 -9.46
CA TYR A 130 -16.42 -11.35 -8.91
C TYR A 130 -16.66 -10.11 -9.79
N SER A 131 -16.50 -10.25 -11.12
CA SER A 131 -16.75 -9.16 -12.06
C SER A 131 -18.22 -8.72 -12.04
N GLN A 132 -19.13 -9.69 -11.98
CA GLN A 132 -20.57 -9.43 -11.89
C GLN A 132 -20.94 -8.68 -10.60
N SER A 133 -20.43 -9.13 -9.45
CA SER A 133 -20.72 -8.52 -8.16
C SER A 133 -20.06 -7.15 -8.00
N THR A 134 -18.84 -6.97 -8.52
CA THR A 134 -18.14 -5.68 -8.50
C THR A 134 -18.80 -4.65 -9.41
N ALA A 135 -19.27 -5.04 -10.60
CA ALA A 135 -20.03 -4.14 -11.47
C ALA A 135 -21.30 -3.66 -10.77
N LEU A 136 -22.03 -4.55 -10.08
CA LEU A 136 -23.21 -4.18 -9.30
C LEU A 136 -22.85 -3.28 -8.10
N LYS A 137 -21.74 -3.55 -7.40
CA LYS A 137 -21.22 -2.70 -6.33
C LYS A 137 -21.01 -1.28 -6.84
N LEU A 138 -20.30 -1.09 -7.95
CA LEU A 138 -20.04 0.23 -8.54
C LEU A 138 -21.35 0.95 -8.92
N ILE A 139 -22.30 0.23 -9.51
CA ILE A 139 -23.62 0.77 -9.89
C ILE A 139 -24.40 1.27 -8.67
N VAL A 140 -24.42 0.50 -7.58
CA VAL A 140 -25.13 0.88 -6.35
C VAL A 140 -24.39 1.99 -5.60
N GLN A 141 -23.06 1.99 -5.61
CA GLN A 141 -22.28 3.07 -5.02
C GLN A 141 -22.46 4.40 -5.75
N ALA A 142 -22.66 4.37 -7.07
CA ALA A 142 -22.88 5.56 -7.90
C ALA A 142 -24.29 6.16 -7.78
N GLU A 143 -25.20 5.53 -7.01
CA GLU A 143 -26.55 6.08 -6.79
C GLU A 143 -26.50 7.40 -6.00
N ARG A 144 -27.49 8.27 -6.23
CA ARG A 144 -27.64 9.52 -5.51
C ARG A 144 -28.12 9.23 -4.08
N GLY A 145 -27.26 9.50 -3.10
CA GLY A 145 -27.49 9.17 -1.70
C GLY A 145 -27.17 10.29 -0.71
N VAL A 146 -27.38 9.99 0.57
CA VAL A 146 -27.23 10.93 1.69
C VAL A 146 -25.78 11.16 2.09
N HIS A 147 -24.95 10.11 2.13
CA HIS A 147 -23.60 10.21 2.70
C HIS A 147 -22.51 10.55 1.68
N TRP A 148 -22.70 10.24 0.39
CA TRP A 148 -21.78 10.64 -0.68
C TRP A 148 -22.50 10.78 -2.02
N THR A 149 -21.90 11.57 -2.92
CA THR A 149 -22.35 11.75 -4.30
C THR A 149 -21.16 11.68 -5.24
N TYR A 150 -21.29 10.94 -6.34
CA TYR A 150 -20.29 10.93 -7.40
C TYR A 150 -20.46 12.17 -8.27
N SER A 151 -19.34 12.75 -8.73
CA SER A 151 -19.34 13.88 -9.68
C SER A 151 -19.64 13.39 -11.11
N LEU A 152 -20.84 12.85 -11.31
CA LEU A 152 -21.37 12.41 -12.60
C LEU A 152 -22.46 13.38 -13.07
N THR A 153 -22.81 13.35 -14.37
CA THR A 153 -23.93 14.14 -14.90
C THR A 153 -25.26 13.66 -14.33
N ASP A 154 -26.18 14.60 -14.11
CA ASP A 154 -27.49 14.32 -13.48
C ASP A 154 -28.29 13.26 -14.24
N ASP A 155 -28.17 13.18 -15.57
CA ASP A 155 -28.85 12.17 -16.39
C ASP A 155 -28.41 10.74 -16.04
N VAL A 156 -27.11 10.52 -15.85
CA VAL A 156 -26.54 9.22 -15.48
C VAL A 156 -26.97 8.85 -14.06
N LEU A 157 -26.89 9.79 -13.13
CA LEU A 157 -27.30 9.57 -11.74
C LEU A 157 -28.79 9.23 -11.63
N ASN A 158 -29.65 9.93 -12.38
CA ASN A 158 -31.09 9.67 -12.39
C ASN A 158 -31.42 8.30 -12.98
N PHE A 159 -30.78 7.91 -14.09
CA PHE A 159 -30.96 6.59 -14.67
C PHE A 159 -30.51 5.47 -13.72
N LEU A 160 -29.30 5.58 -13.17
CA LEU A 160 -28.76 4.60 -12.22
C LEU A 160 -29.66 4.46 -11.00
N THR A 161 -30.12 5.58 -10.45
CA THR A 161 -31.04 5.60 -9.33
C THR A 161 -32.36 4.89 -9.66
N GLN A 162 -32.97 5.16 -10.81
CA GLN A 162 -34.20 4.46 -11.21
C GLN A 162 -33.97 2.95 -11.39
N TYR A 163 -32.84 2.59 -12.00
CA TYR A 163 -32.47 1.20 -12.24
C TYR A 163 -32.23 0.43 -10.93
N THR A 164 -31.46 0.99 -9.99
CA THR A 164 -31.21 0.33 -8.69
C THR A 164 -32.49 0.18 -7.89
N ASN A 165 -33.39 1.17 -7.88
CA ASN A 165 -34.68 1.06 -7.19
C ASN A 165 -35.54 -0.08 -7.76
N GLN A 166 -35.65 -0.20 -9.09
CA GLN A 166 -36.36 -1.32 -9.72
C GLN A 166 -35.75 -2.69 -9.36
N LEU A 167 -34.42 -2.76 -9.24
CA LEU A 167 -33.75 -3.98 -8.81
C LEU A 167 -34.08 -4.32 -7.35
N PHE A 168 -34.00 -3.37 -6.42
CA PHE A 168 -34.28 -3.62 -5.00
C PHE A 168 -35.76 -3.92 -4.73
N GLU A 169 -36.70 -3.27 -5.44
CA GLU A 169 -38.14 -3.56 -5.36
C GLU A 169 -38.48 -5.00 -5.79
N SER A 170 -37.67 -5.60 -6.66
CA SER A 170 -37.85 -6.98 -7.11
C SER A 170 -37.43 -8.08 -6.11
N GLY A 171 -36.95 -7.69 -4.92
CA GLY A 171 -36.47 -8.61 -3.89
C GLY A 171 -34.97 -8.93 -3.95
N LEU A 172 -34.15 -8.05 -4.56
CA LEU A 172 -32.70 -8.24 -4.65
C LEU A 172 -32.02 -8.40 -3.28
N PHE A 173 -32.47 -7.64 -2.27
CA PHE A 173 -31.90 -7.64 -0.93
C PHE A 173 -31.94 -9.02 -0.27
N GLU A 174 -33.10 -9.68 -0.30
CA GLU A 174 -33.30 -11.02 0.29
C GLU A 174 -32.39 -12.04 -0.40
N ARG A 175 -32.31 -11.97 -1.74
CA ARG A 175 -31.43 -12.86 -2.52
C ARG A 175 -29.96 -12.64 -2.20
N LEU A 176 -29.50 -11.39 -2.04
CA LEU A 176 -28.11 -11.11 -1.69
C LEU A 176 -27.74 -11.70 -0.32
N LEU A 177 -28.64 -11.65 0.66
CA LEU A 177 -28.44 -12.27 1.96
C LEU A 177 -28.43 -13.81 1.88
N ASP A 178 -29.38 -14.39 1.15
CA ASP A 178 -29.43 -15.84 0.97
C ASP A 178 -28.15 -16.35 0.26
N VAL A 179 -27.74 -15.69 -0.82
CA VAL A 179 -26.49 -16.00 -1.54
C VAL A 179 -25.26 -15.82 -0.66
N HIS A 180 -25.21 -14.79 0.18
CA HIS A 180 -24.13 -14.60 1.14
C HIS A 180 -24.03 -15.73 2.17
N SER A 181 -25.17 -16.30 2.60
CA SER A 181 -25.21 -17.44 3.51
C SER A 181 -24.78 -18.76 2.85
N GLU A 182 -25.11 -18.94 1.56
CA GLU A 182 -24.76 -20.13 0.80
C GLU A 182 -23.29 -20.14 0.37
N PHE A 183 -22.77 -19.01 -0.11
CA PHE A 183 -21.47 -18.89 -0.77
C PHE A 183 -20.31 -18.69 0.22
N THR A 184 -20.03 -19.65 1.09
CA THR A 184 -18.97 -19.57 2.13
C THR A 184 -17.62 -20.12 1.65
N VAL A 185 -16.51 -19.53 2.11
CA VAL A 185 -15.13 -19.98 1.73
C VAL A 185 -14.91 -21.47 2.04
N THR A 186 -15.41 -21.94 3.19
CA THR A 186 -15.30 -23.34 3.62
C THR A 186 -16.01 -24.29 2.66
N LYS A 187 -17.28 -24.02 2.35
CA LYS A 187 -18.11 -24.84 1.43
C LYS A 187 -17.51 -24.90 0.03
N GLU A 188 -17.04 -23.77 -0.49
CA GLU A 188 -16.42 -23.72 -1.82
C GLU A 188 -15.06 -24.46 -1.85
N MET A 189 -14.25 -24.34 -0.80
CA MET A 189 -12.98 -25.08 -0.71
C MET A 189 -13.20 -26.59 -0.53
N GLU A 190 -14.21 -27.01 0.23
CA GLU A 190 -14.61 -28.41 0.35
C GLU A 190 -15.07 -28.97 -1.01
N LEU A 191 -15.90 -28.21 -1.75
CA LEU A 191 -16.34 -28.56 -3.09
C LEU A 191 -15.15 -28.72 -4.06
N LEU A 192 -14.19 -27.81 -4.02
CA LEU A 192 -12.99 -27.87 -4.87
C LEU A 192 -12.04 -29.00 -4.47
N SER A 193 -11.93 -29.30 -3.16
CA SER A 193 -11.11 -30.40 -2.65
C SER A 193 -11.67 -31.77 -3.03
N THR A 194 -13.00 -31.92 -2.95
CA THR A 194 -13.71 -33.16 -3.30
C THR A 194 -13.52 -33.50 -4.78
N ASN A 195 -13.48 -32.48 -5.63
CA ASN A 195 -13.35 -32.63 -7.08
C ASN A 195 -11.91 -32.51 -7.62
N GLN A 196 -10.89 -32.48 -6.75
CA GLN A 196 -9.47 -32.33 -7.11
C GLN A 196 -9.16 -31.11 -8.01
N ALA A 197 -9.93 -30.02 -7.85
CA ALA A 197 -9.82 -28.81 -8.66
C ALA A 197 -8.81 -27.77 -8.11
N LEU A 198 -7.99 -28.16 -7.12
CA LEU A 198 -7.01 -27.28 -6.47
C LEU A 198 -5.63 -27.42 -7.13
N GLY A 199 -5.17 -26.34 -7.76
CA GLY A 199 -3.87 -26.25 -8.41
C GLY A 199 -2.70 -25.94 -7.45
N PRO A 200 -1.59 -25.36 -7.97
CA PRO A 200 -0.43 -24.94 -7.16
C PRO A 200 -0.81 -23.84 -6.14
N PRO A 201 0.03 -23.54 -5.14
CA PRO A 201 -0.26 -22.56 -4.08
C PRO A 201 -0.76 -21.21 -4.59
N ARG A 202 -0.15 -20.69 -5.67
CA ARG A 202 -0.57 -19.46 -6.35
C ARG A 202 -2.03 -19.51 -6.83
N HIS A 203 -2.44 -20.62 -7.46
CA HIS A 203 -3.83 -20.81 -7.93
C HIS A 203 -4.81 -20.91 -6.77
N ARG A 204 -4.46 -21.63 -5.70
CA ARG A 204 -5.30 -21.74 -4.50
C ARG A 204 -5.54 -20.38 -3.86
N ARG A 205 -4.51 -19.54 -3.81
CA ARG A 205 -4.61 -18.18 -3.30
C ARG A 205 -5.47 -17.29 -4.18
N GLN A 206 -5.23 -17.26 -5.49
CA GLN A 206 -6.07 -16.48 -6.42
C GLN A 206 -7.55 -16.86 -6.30
N LEU A 207 -7.86 -18.16 -6.17
CA LEU A 207 -9.22 -18.63 -5.91
C LEU A 207 -9.77 -18.14 -4.55
N MET A 208 -8.98 -18.26 -3.48
CA MET A 208 -9.37 -17.74 -2.15
C MET A 208 -9.65 -16.24 -2.19
N ASP A 209 -8.82 -15.47 -2.89
CA ASP A 209 -8.95 -14.03 -3.03
C ASP A 209 -10.20 -13.66 -3.84
N TYR A 210 -10.48 -14.33 -4.96
CA TYR A 210 -11.72 -14.11 -5.71
C TYR A 210 -12.97 -14.45 -4.89
N ILE A 211 -12.97 -15.56 -4.13
CA ILE A 211 -14.11 -15.94 -3.28
C ILE A 211 -14.33 -14.91 -2.16
N LYS A 212 -13.27 -14.54 -1.44
CA LYS A 212 -13.32 -13.53 -0.38
C LYS A 212 -13.77 -12.17 -0.92
N LYS A 213 -13.17 -11.71 -2.02
CA LYS A 213 -13.53 -10.43 -2.68
C LYS A 213 -14.98 -10.45 -3.18
N THR A 214 -15.47 -11.58 -3.70
CA THR A 214 -16.89 -11.72 -4.11
C THR A 214 -17.82 -11.61 -2.89
N ARG A 215 -17.55 -12.34 -1.80
CA ARG A 215 -18.33 -12.22 -0.54
C ARG A 215 -18.33 -10.79 0.01
N MET A 216 -17.16 -10.13 0.03
CA MET A 216 -17.04 -8.73 0.45
C MET A 216 -17.84 -7.80 -0.46
N SER A 217 -17.77 -7.96 -1.78
CA SER A 217 -18.52 -7.11 -2.71
C SER A 217 -20.04 -7.25 -2.55
N ILE A 218 -20.55 -8.44 -2.19
CA ILE A 218 -21.98 -8.66 -1.89
C ILE A 218 -22.38 -7.89 -0.62
N ALA A 219 -21.57 -7.99 0.43
CA ALA A 219 -21.80 -7.25 1.67
C ALA A 219 -21.72 -5.72 1.42
N ASP A 220 -20.79 -5.27 0.58
CA ASP A 220 -20.64 -3.86 0.18
C ASP A 220 -21.85 -3.31 -0.58
N ILE A 221 -22.51 -4.13 -1.40
CA ILE A 221 -23.75 -3.72 -2.08
C ILE A 221 -24.85 -3.41 -1.06
N ILE A 222 -25.02 -4.30 -0.06
CA ILE A 222 -25.98 -4.12 1.02
C ILE A 222 -25.62 -2.90 1.88
N PHE A 223 -24.35 -2.75 2.21
CA PHE A 223 -23.82 -1.60 2.93
C PHE A 223 -24.07 -0.28 2.18
N SER A 224 -23.73 -0.23 0.89
CA SER A 224 -23.86 0.99 0.07
C SER A 224 -25.32 1.41 -0.02
N ARG A 225 -26.23 0.44 -0.17
CA ARG A 225 -27.67 0.70 -0.15
C ARG A 225 -28.15 1.23 1.20
N ALA A 226 -27.73 0.61 2.30
CA ALA A 226 -28.11 1.00 3.65
C ALA A 226 -27.60 2.40 4.01
N ALA A 227 -26.36 2.72 3.66
CA ALA A 227 -25.78 4.03 3.90
C ALA A 227 -26.52 5.12 3.09
N GLN A 228 -26.74 4.92 1.79
CA GLN A 228 -27.29 5.97 0.94
C GLN A 228 -28.78 6.29 1.16
N ARG A 229 -29.62 5.29 1.46
CA ARG A 229 -31.09 5.45 1.53
C ARG A 229 -31.76 4.84 2.77
N GLY A 230 -31.00 4.17 3.64
CA GLY A 230 -31.55 3.34 4.70
C GLY A 230 -32.17 2.04 4.20
N LEU A 231 -32.66 1.22 5.13
CA LEU A 231 -33.32 -0.06 4.85
C LEU A 231 -34.80 0.02 5.27
N SER A 232 -35.68 -0.69 4.54
CA SER A 232 -37.08 -0.84 4.95
C SER A 232 -37.21 -1.70 6.22
N LEU A 233 -38.37 -1.66 6.89
CA LEU A 233 -38.63 -2.44 8.09
C LEU A 233 -38.39 -3.95 7.87
N ALA A 234 -38.96 -4.51 6.80
CA ALA A 234 -38.80 -5.92 6.46
C ALA A 234 -37.34 -6.30 6.18
N GLN A 235 -36.60 -5.45 5.46
CA GLN A 235 -35.18 -5.66 5.16
C GLN A 235 -34.33 -5.60 6.43
N THR A 236 -34.62 -4.66 7.32
CA THR A 236 -33.91 -4.50 8.60
C THR A 236 -34.13 -5.70 9.51
N LEU A 237 -35.39 -6.18 9.62
CA LEU A 237 -35.72 -7.38 10.40
C LEU A 237 -35.01 -8.63 9.87
N ARG A 238 -34.98 -8.82 8.55
CA ARG A 238 -34.29 -9.95 7.92
C ARG A 238 -32.77 -9.90 8.15
N LEU A 239 -32.18 -8.71 8.11
CA LEU A 239 -30.75 -8.52 8.40
C LEU A 239 -30.43 -8.83 9.87
N ILE A 240 -31.28 -8.39 10.80
CA ILE A 240 -31.19 -8.72 12.22
C ILE A 240 -31.29 -10.24 12.44
N ASP A 241 -32.25 -10.90 11.78
CA ASP A 241 -32.41 -12.35 11.86
C ASP A 241 -31.15 -13.07 11.39
N TYR A 242 -30.57 -12.67 10.25
CA TYR A 242 -29.32 -13.23 9.75
C TYR A 242 -28.16 -13.02 10.73
N LEU A 243 -27.94 -11.79 11.21
CA LEU A 243 -26.84 -11.48 12.13
C LEU A 243 -26.97 -12.19 13.49
N SER A 244 -28.20 -12.54 13.90
CA SER A 244 -28.44 -13.31 15.13
C SER A 244 -27.94 -14.75 15.05
N GLU A 245 -27.86 -15.32 13.83
CA GLU A 245 -27.44 -16.71 13.58
C GLU A 245 -25.93 -16.86 13.31
N VAL A 246 -25.21 -15.75 13.10
CA VAL A 246 -23.77 -15.73 12.81
C VAL A 246 -22.96 -16.14 14.05
N GLU A 247 -22.14 -17.16 13.89
CA GLU A 247 -21.23 -17.65 14.93
C GLU A 247 -19.96 -16.80 15.01
N PRO A 248 -19.39 -16.61 16.21
CA PRO A 248 -18.07 -15.99 16.36
C PRO A 248 -16.97 -16.95 15.87
N ASP A 249 -15.93 -16.42 15.20
CA ASP A 249 -14.82 -17.21 14.66
C ASP A 249 -13.97 -17.91 15.75
N LYS A 250 -14.07 -17.46 17.01
CA LYS A 250 -13.45 -18.06 18.20
C LYS A 250 -14.48 -18.16 19.31
N GLU A 251 -14.48 -19.27 20.05
CA GLU A 251 -15.33 -19.46 21.23
C GLU A 251 -15.19 -18.25 22.20
N GLY A 252 -16.25 -17.45 22.30
CA GLY A 252 -16.37 -16.36 23.27
C GLY A 252 -15.76 -15.00 22.89
N GLN A 253 -15.22 -14.80 21.68
CA GLN A 253 -14.76 -13.48 21.21
C GLN A 253 -15.65 -12.94 20.08
N PRO A 254 -16.13 -11.68 20.12
CA PRO A 254 -16.82 -11.01 19.00
C PRO A 254 -15.91 -10.71 17.80
N SER A 255 -15.15 -11.69 17.32
CA SER A 255 -14.46 -11.66 16.03
C SER A 255 -15.32 -12.34 14.97
N GLY A 256 -15.55 -11.67 13.85
CA GLY A 256 -16.22 -12.28 12.70
C GLY A 256 -15.55 -11.90 11.39
N GLU A 257 -15.75 -12.78 10.40
CA GLU A 257 -15.37 -12.59 9.01
C GLU A 257 -15.75 -11.17 8.53
N MET A 258 -14.81 -10.48 7.85
CA MET A 258 -14.98 -9.09 7.41
C MET A 258 -16.31 -8.85 6.67
N SER A 259 -16.76 -9.78 5.84
CA SER A 259 -18.04 -9.66 5.14
C SER A 259 -19.23 -9.55 6.08
N ASN A 260 -19.23 -10.26 7.21
CA ASN A 260 -20.30 -10.17 8.22
C ASN A 260 -20.19 -8.86 9.01
N VAL A 261 -18.98 -8.34 9.21
CA VAL A 261 -18.77 -7.03 9.83
C VAL A 261 -19.26 -5.90 8.91
N ILE A 262 -19.10 -6.01 7.59
CA ILE A 262 -19.69 -5.06 6.62
C ILE A 262 -21.22 -5.07 6.71
N LEU A 263 -21.84 -6.25 6.86
CA LEU A 263 -23.29 -6.36 7.09
C LEU A 263 -23.73 -5.76 8.43
N LEU A 264 -22.93 -5.93 9.48
CA LEU A 264 -23.17 -5.24 10.75
C LEU A 264 -23.09 -3.73 10.56
N LEU A 265 -22.08 -3.22 9.86
CA LEU A 265 -21.97 -1.79 9.54
C LEU A 265 -23.17 -1.31 8.72
N ALA A 266 -23.68 -2.12 7.78
CA ALA A 266 -24.91 -1.81 7.05
C ALA A 266 -26.11 -1.65 7.99
N LEU A 267 -26.26 -2.52 9.00
CA LEU A 267 -27.28 -2.37 10.04
C LEU A 267 -27.05 -1.09 10.86
N LEU A 268 -25.80 -0.81 11.27
CA LEU A 268 -25.48 0.40 12.02
C LEU A 268 -25.80 1.67 11.20
N TYR A 269 -25.60 1.64 9.88
CA TYR A 269 -25.96 2.74 8.98
C TYR A 269 -27.47 2.84 8.72
N ALA A 270 -28.20 1.72 8.72
CA ALA A 270 -29.66 1.76 8.71
C ALA A 270 -30.22 2.49 9.95
N PHE A 271 -29.49 2.45 11.07
CA PHE A 271 -29.72 3.23 12.28
C PHE A 271 -28.90 4.53 12.31
N ASP A 272 -28.54 5.14 11.18
CA ASP A 272 -27.80 6.42 11.21
C ASP A 272 -28.75 7.60 11.01
N LEU A 273 -28.80 8.47 12.01
CA LEU A 273 -29.49 9.76 11.98
C LEU A 273 -28.54 10.94 12.21
N SER A 274 -27.23 10.70 12.28
CA SER A 274 -26.24 11.75 12.49
C SER A 274 -26.18 12.77 11.35
N VAL A 275 -26.83 12.49 10.21
CA VAL A 275 -27.06 13.44 9.10
C VAL A 275 -27.74 14.73 9.60
N ILE A 276 -28.62 14.62 10.60
CA ILE A 276 -29.31 15.74 11.24
C ILE A 276 -28.32 16.74 11.85
N HIS A 277 -27.19 16.24 12.36
CA HIS A 277 -26.18 17.06 13.04
C HIS A 277 -25.08 17.55 12.09
N ARG A 278 -24.98 16.99 10.88
CA ARG A 278 -23.87 17.23 9.94
C ARG A 278 -24.17 18.24 8.84
N HIS A 279 -25.41 18.29 8.35
CA HIS A 279 -25.79 19.17 7.25
C HIS A 279 -26.81 20.21 7.69
N ASP A 280 -26.68 21.43 7.17
CA ASP A 280 -27.67 22.50 7.40
C ASP A 280 -29.07 22.11 6.87
N GLU A 281 -29.15 21.26 5.83
CA GLU A 281 -30.37 20.64 5.28
C GLU A 281 -30.64 19.22 5.81
N GLY A 282 -29.91 18.77 6.82
CA GLY A 282 -29.96 17.38 7.31
C GLY A 282 -31.34 16.94 7.83
N GLU A 283 -32.15 17.89 8.29
CA GLU A 283 -33.53 17.65 8.74
C GLU A 283 -34.50 17.32 7.60
N GLU A 284 -34.25 17.81 6.39
CA GLU A 284 -35.09 17.49 5.21
C GLU A 284 -34.72 16.12 4.66
N LEU A 285 -33.42 15.83 4.52
CA LEU A 285 -32.93 14.51 4.12
C LEU A 285 -33.33 13.41 5.11
N ALA A 286 -33.36 13.71 6.42
CA ALA A 286 -33.79 12.76 7.44
C ALA A 286 -35.28 12.38 7.34
N LYS A 287 -36.15 13.26 6.82
CA LYS A 287 -37.58 12.95 6.63
C LYS A 287 -37.83 11.90 5.55
N ASP A 288 -36.95 11.83 4.56
CA ASP A 288 -37.05 10.86 3.46
C ASP A 288 -36.55 9.46 3.86
N LEU A 289 -35.84 9.33 4.98
CA LEU A 289 -35.35 8.05 5.47
C LEU A 289 -36.50 7.15 5.97
N PRO A 290 -36.43 5.83 5.71
CA PRO A 290 -37.46 4.86 6.13
C PRO A 290 -37.78 4.90 7.64
N ILE A 291 -36.77 5.17 8.48
CA ILE A 291 -36.90 5.23 9.95
C ILE A 291 -37.86 6.33 10.42
N VAL A 292 -37.93 7.45 9.70
CA VAL A 292 -38.81 8.60 10.01
C VAL A 292 -40.13 8.51 9.24
N LYS A 293 -40.09 7.99 8.00
CA LYS A 293 -41.24 7.88 7.12
C LYS A 293 -42.28 6.87 7.62
N ASP A 294 -41.82 5.74 8.16
CA ASP A 294 -42.67 4.61 8.52
C ASP A 294 -43.00 4.58 10.02
N LYS A 295 -44.30 4.57 10.37
CA LYS A 295 -44.74 4.81 11.75
C LYS A 295 -44.52 3.62 12.69
N SER A 296 -44.52 2.40 12.17
CA SER A 296 -44.33 1.17 12.96
C SER A 296 -42.86 0.80 13.15
N TYR A 297 -41.94 1.42 12.41
CA TYR A 297 -40.53 1.03 12.34
C TYR A 297 -39.87 1.03 13.74
N VAL A 298 -39.97 2.15 14.45
CA VAL A 298 -39.36 2.31 15.78
C VAL A 298 -39.93 1.31 16.79
N SER A 299 -41.26 1.15 16.83
CA SER A 299 -41.90 0.26 17.80
C SER A 299 -41.57 -1.23 17.57
N GLU A 300 -41.50 -1.67 16.31
CA GLU A 300 -41.20 -3.06 15.99
C GLU A 300 -39.72 -3.41 16.19
N ILE A 301 -38.80 -2.52 15.80
CA ILE A 301 -37.36 -2.73 16.01
C ILE A 301 -37.02 -2.70 17.50
N SER A 302 -37.57 -1.76 18.28
CA SER A 302 -37.40 -1.76 19.74
C SER A 302 -37.85 -3.09 20.36
N LYS A 303 -39.00 -3.64 19.94
CA LYS A 303 -39.47 -4.95 20.43
C LYS A 303 -38.53 -6.09 20.07
N VAL A 304 -37.95 -6.09 18.87
CA VAL A 304 -37.04 -7.17 18.44
C VAL A 304 -35.71 -7.10 19.17
N LEU A 305 -35.19 -5.90 19.42
CA LEU A 305 -33.93 -5.69 20.15
C LEU A 305 -34.06 -5.87 21.68
N ASP A 306 -35.26 -5.69 22.23
CA ASP A 306 -35.59 -5.88 23.66
C ASP A 306 -35.94 -7.34 24.00
N ARG A 307 -36.51 -8.11 23.05
CA ARG A 307 -36.89 -9.52 23.26
C ARG A 307 -35.68 -10.39 23.63
N SER A 308 -35.58 -10.72 24.92
CA SER A 308 -34.67 -11.71 25.52
C SER A 308 -34.83 -13.17 25.03
N GLY A 309 -35.69 -13.43 24.04
CA GLY A 309 -36.04 -14.78 23.58
C GLY A 309 -35.21 -15.32 22.42
N LYS A 310 -34.64 -14.46 21.55
CA LYS A 310 -33.71 -14.89 20.49
C LYS A 310 -32.30 -14.50 20.92
N THR A 311 -31.58 -15.45 21.50
CA THR A 311 -30.18 -15.25 21.89
C THR A 311 -29.34 -15.17 20.61
N TRP A 312 -28.71 -14.02 20.37
CA TRP A 312 -27.73 -13.91 19.31
C TRP A 312 -26.54 -14.80 19.65
N LYS A 313 -26.06 -15.57 18.68
CA LYS A 313 -24.86 -16.40 18.89
C LYS A 313 -23.62 -15.54 19.15
N ASN A 314 -23.55 -14.35 18.56
CA ASN A 314 -22.53 -13.35 18.83
C ASN A 314 -23.11 -12.19 19.68
N PRO A 315 -22.84 -12.15 21.00
CA PRO A 315 -23.37 -11.10 21.88
C PRO A 315 -22.80 -9.72 21.55
N GLY A 316 -21.58 -9.64 20.99
CA GLY A 316 -20.98 -8.34 20.63
C GLY A 316 -21.73 -7.63 19.50
N TYR A 317 -22.26 -8.38 18.53
CA TYR A 317 -23.08 -7.82 17.44
C TYR A 317 -24.41 -7.30 17.96
N GLN A 318 -25.05 -8.05 18.87
CA GLN A 318 -26.27 -7.63 19.53
C GLN A 318 -26.03 -6.34 20.33
N GLY A 319 -24.96 -6.30 21.12
CA GLY A 319 -24.59 -5.13 21.91
C GLY A 319 -24.35 -3.88 21.05
N LEU A 320 -23.69 -4.03 19.89
CA LEU A 320 -23.47 -2.92 18.96
C LEU A 320 -24.76 -2.42 18.30
N ALA A 321 -25.65 -3.33 17.89
CA ALA A 321 -26.95 -2.98 17.35
C ALA A 321 -27.82 -2.25 18.39
N GLN A 322 -27.82 -2.72 19.65
CA GLN A 322 -28.53 -2.09 20.77
C GLN A 322 -27.95 -0.70 21.10
N LEU A 323 -26.62 -0.54 21.07
CA LEU A 323 -25.97 0.75 21.30
C LEU A 323 -26.33 1.75 20.20
N ALA A 324 -26.27 1.34 18.93
CA ALA A 324 -26.67 2.19 17.82
C ALA A 324 -28.14 2.58 17.91
N TRP A 325 -29.01 1.63 18.27
CA TRP A 325 -30.43 1.91 18.49
C TRP A 325 -30.66 2.93 19.61
N ALA A 326 -29.95 2.79 20.74
CA ALA A 326 -30.03 3.77 21.83
C ALA A 326 -29.63 5.18 21.36
N THR A 327 -28.54 5.31 20.60
CA THR A 327 -28.13 6.61 20.04
C THR A 327 -29.13 7.17 19.04
N THR A 328 -29.81 6.33 18.25
CA THR A 328 -30.88 6.81 17.36
C THR A 328 -32.10 7.31 18.10
N LEU A 329 -32.53 6.62 19.16
CA LEU A 329 -33.66 7.06 19.97
C LEU A 329 -33.36 8.44 20.60
N ALA A 330 -32.12 8.65 21.07
CA ALA A 330 -31.70 9.94 21.57
C ALA A 330 -31.61 11.02 20.46
N ALA A 331 -31.11 10.68 19.26
CA ALA A 331 -31.04 11.61 18.14
C ALA A 331 -32.44 12.02 17.64
N LEU A 332 -33.42 11.10 17.64
CA LEU A 332 -34.81 11.38 17.28
C LEU A 332 -35.47 12.43 18.18
N ARG A 333 -35.04 12.56 19.45
CA ARG A 333 -35.50 13.64 20.36
C ARG A 333 -35.11 15.03 19.89
N SER A 334 -34.08 15.16 19.05
CA SER A 334 -33.63 16.45 18.53
C SER A 334 -34.49 16.98 17.37
N ILE A 335 -35.44 16.18 16.85
CA ILE A 335 -36.34 16.57 15.76
C ILE A 335 -37.59 17.31 16.33
N PRO A 336 -37.92 18.54 15.88
CA PRO A 336 -38.96 19.38 16.50
C PRO A 336 -40.41 18.83 16.53
N GLU A 337 -41.10 19.10 17.65
CA GLU A 337 -42.54 19.14 18.06
C GLU A 337 -43.59 18.14 17.50
N LYS A 338 -43.49 17.58 16.29
CA LYS A 338 -44.50 16.62 15.76
C LYS A 338 -44.12 15.15 15.95
N ALA A 339 -42.88 14.87 16.35
CA ALA A 339 -42.34 13.54 16.63
C ALA A 339 -42.36 13.18 18.13
N GLU A 340 -42.27 14.18 19.02
CA GLU A 340 -42.27 13.96 20.48
C GLU A 340 -43.53 13.25 20.99
N ASP A 341 -44.71 13.61 20.49
CA ASP A 341 -45.97 12.94 20.87
C ASP A 341 -46.11 11.52 20.28
N ARG A 342 -45.35 11.18 19.22
CA ARG A 342 -45.50 9.90 18.49
C ARG A 342 -44.70 8.76 19.10
N PHE A 343 -43.57 9.05 19.75
CA PHE A 343 -42.60 8.05 20.22
C PHE A 343 -42.22 8.21 21.70
N ARG A 344 -43.06 8.90 22.49
CA ARG A 344 -42.75 9.27 23.88
C ARG A 344 -42.44 8.06 24.77
N GLN A 345 -43.11 6.93 24.56
CA GLN A 345 -42.87 5.70 25.34
C GLN A 345 -41.56 5.02 24.94
N GLU A 346 -41.23 5.04 23.65
CA GLU A 346 -39.97 4.49 23.12
C GLU A 346 -38.77 5.36 23.49
N PHE A 347 -38.95 6.67 23.65
CA PHE A 347 -37.88 7.55 24.10
C PHE A 347 -37.43 7.24 25.52
N GLU A 348 -38.31 6.87 26.45
CA GLU A 348 -37.91 6.53 27.83
C GLU A 348 -37.07 5.23 27.91
N GLN A 349 -36.96 4.47 26.82
CA GLN A 349 -36.22 3.21 26.77
C GLN A 349 -34.76 3.36 26.32
N ASP A 350 -34.30 4.57 25.96
CA ASP A 350 -32.95 4.79 25.44
C ASP A 350 -31.86 4.36 26.44
N GLU A 351 -31.99 4.72 27.72
CA GLU A 351 -31.05 4.29 28.77
C GLU A 351 -31.08 2.76 28.99
N HIS A 352 -32.26 2.13 28.88
CA HIS A 352 -32.41 0.68 28.99
C HIS A 352 -31.67 -0.06 27.88
N PHE A 353 -31.75 0.42 26.64
CA PHE A 353 -30.98 -0.16 25.53
C PHE A 353 -29.47 0.01 25.70
N VAL A 354 -29.01 1.11 26.33
CA VAL A 354 -27.59 1.22 26.72
C VAL A 354 -27.22 0.16 27.74
N ASP A 355 -28.04 -0.07 28.77
CA ASP A 355 -27.76 -1.10 29.78
C ASP A 355 -27.74 -2.52 29.18
N LEU A 356 -28.64 -2.83 28.24
CA LEU A 356 -28.60 -4.08 27.46
C LEU A 356 -27.31 -4.19 26.63
N ALA A 357 -26.91 -3.11 25.95
CA ALA A 357 -25.68 -3.09 25.17
C ALA A 357 -24.43 -3.30 26.04
N LEU A 358 -24.42 -2.73 27.25
CA LEU A 358 -23.36 -2.90 28.23
C LEU A 358 -23.29 -4.33 28.77
N ALA A 359 -24.44 -4.96 29.05
CA ALA A 359 -24.51 -6.36 29.44
C ALA A 359 -23.95 -7.28 28.35
N ASN A 360 -24.18 -6.93 27.08
CA ASN A 360 -23.67 -7.61 25.89
C ASN A 360 -22.24 -7.18 25.48
N LYS A 361 -21.52 -6.43 26.32
CA LYS A 361 -20.12 -6.01 26.13
C LYS A 361 -19.84 -5.25 24.82
N ALA A 362 -20.74 -4.34 24.41
CA ALA A 362 -20.61 -3.58 23.16
C ALA A 362 -19.24 -2.89 22.95
N PHE A 363 -18.67 -2.25 23.97
CA PHE A 363 -17.38 -1.56 23.86
C PHE A 363 -16.18 -2.51 23.65
N VAL A 364 -16.24 -3.70 24.24
CA VAL A 364 -15.22 -4.74 24.02
C VAL A 364 -15.30 -5.23 22.58
N ALA A 365 -16.52 -5.40 22.04
CA ALA A 365 -16.73 -5.78 20.65
C ALA A 365 -16.12 -4.75 19.67
N ILE A 366 -16.27 -3.44 19.90
CA ILE A 366 -15.61 -2.41 19.08
C ILE A 366 -14.10 -2.61 19.07
N SER A 367 -13.50 -2.78 20.25
CA SER A 367 -12.05 -2.93 20.41
C SER A 367 -11.51 -4.18 19.73
N GLU A 368 -12.24 -5.29 19.80
CA GLU A 368 -11.85 -6.55 19.16
C GLU A 368 -12.05 -6.55 17.65
N LEU A 369 -13.13 -5.94 17.15
CA LEU A 369 -13.39 -5.82 15.72
C LEU A 369 -12.28 -5.06 15.02
N ILE A 370 -11.82 -3.95 15.60
CA ILE A 370 -10.73 -3.14 15.04
C ILE A 370 -9.39 -3.88 15.07
N LYS A 371 -9.09 -4.60 16.17
CA LYS A 371 -7.84 -5.38 16.30
C LYS A 371 -7.76 -6.52 15.28
N ASN A 372 -8.89 -7.14 14.95
CA ASN A 372 -8.94 -8.29 14.04
C ASN A 372 -9.09 -7.88 12.56
N ASN A 373 -9.74 -6.76 12.27
CA ASN A 373 -10.07 -6.35 10.91
C ASN A 373 -9.48 -4.97 10.55
N SER A 374 -8.27 -4.96 10.00
CA SER A 374 -7.58 -3.70 9.59
C SER A 374 -8.32 -2.90 8.51
N LEU A 375 -9.19 -3.53 7.72
CA LEU A 375 -9.99 -2.87 6.68
C LEU A 375 -10.98 -1.85 7.24
N LEU A 376 -11.39 -1.99 8.51
CA LEU A 376 -12.27 -1.01 9.17
C LEU A 376 -11.64 0.38 9.29
N ILE A 377 -10.32 0.45 9.35
CA ILE A 377 -9.56 1.70 9.49
C ILE A 377 -9.22 2.27 8.10
N LEU A 378 -9.07 1.41 7.08
CA LEU A 378 -8.69 1.80 5.72
C LEU A 378 -9.85 2.37 4.89
N GLU A 379 -11.10 2.10 5.28
CA GLU A 379 -12.30 2.59 4.59
C GLU A 379 -12.94 3.75 5.35
N GLU A 380 -13.04 4.92 4.69
CA GLU A 380 -13.47 6.19 5.30
C GLU A 380 -14.85 6.10 5.98
N PHE A 381 -15.81 5.46 5.33
CA PHE A 381 -17.17 5.39 5.85
C PHE A 381 -17.27 4.43 7.05
N TYR A 382 -16.51 3.34 7.08
CA TYR A 382 -16.55 2.41 8.20
C TYR A 382 -16.06 3.05 9.50
N ILE A 383 -14.90 3.72 9.46
CA ILE A 383 -14.35 4.40 10.63
C ILE A 383 -15.22 5.58 11.07
N LYS A 384 -15.78 6.34 10.12
CA LYS A 384 -16.72 7.43 10.41
C LYS A 384 -17.95 6.93 11.18
N ARG A 385 -18.52 5.77 10.85
CA ARG A 385 -19.68 5.25 11.57
C ARG A 385 -19.37 4.92 13.03
N LEU A 386 -18.23 4.26 13.29
CA LEU A 386 -17.79 3.95 14.65
C LEU A 386 -17.48 5.22 15.44
N HIS A 387 -16.82 6.19 14.79
CA HIS A 387 -16.57 7.52 15.37
C HIS A 387 -17.87 8.21 15.79
N TYR A 388 -18.89 8.27 14.91
CA TYR A 388 -20.18 8.88 15.23
C TYR A 388 -20.93 8.12 16.32
N LEU A 389 -20.90 6.79 16.33
CA LEU A 389 -21.53 5.99 17.40
C LEU A 389 -20.97 6.35 18.79
N LEU A 390 -19.65 6.50 18.91
CA LEU A 390 -18.99 6.86 20.18
C LEU A 390 -19.21 8.33 20.56
N THR A 391 -19.08 9.24 19.60
CA THR A 391 -19.22 10.68 19.87
C THR A 391 -20.68 11.07 20.13
N ASP A 392 -21.64 10.46 19.43
CA ASP A 392 -23.07 10.65 19.67
C ASP A 392 -23.47 10.15 21.06
N LEU A 393 -22.94 9.01 21.52
CA LEU A 393 -23.17 8.54 22.89
C LEU A 393 -22.72 9.58 23.93
N ILE A 394 -21.52 10.17 23.76
CA ILE A 394 -20.97 11.16 24.70
C ILE A 394 -21.77 12.46 24.69
N VAL A 395 -22.19 12.91 23.51
CA VAL A 395 -22.84 14.21 23.31
C VAL A 395 -24.33 14.15 23.67
N LEU A 396 -25.04 13.09 23.26
CA LEU A 396 -26.48 12.97 23.45
C LEU A 396 -26.87 12.41 24.83
N MET A 397 -26.00 11.62 25.49
CA MET A 397 -26.29 10.97 26.78
C MET A 397 -25.25 11.27 27.88
N PRO A 398 -24.97 12.54 28.21
CA PRO A 398 -23.93 12.90 29.19
C PRO A 398 -24.22 12.42 30.63
N LEU A 399 -25.49 12.25 30.99
CA LEU A 399 -25.88 11.73 32.32
C LEU A 399 -25.50 10.26 32.48
N LYS A 400 -25.69 9.44 31.44
CA LYS A 400 -25.29 8.02 31.45
C LYS A 400 -23.78 7.86 31.56
N ILE A 401 -23.01 8.70 30.86
CA ILE A 401 -21.54 8.72 30.99
C ILE A 401 -21.11 9.07 32.42
N LYS A 402 -21.78 10.03 33.07
CA LYS A 402 -21.53 10.37 34.47
C LYS A 402 -21.86 9.20 35.40
N GLU A 403 -22.96 8.49 35.17
CA GLU A 403 -23.32 7.27 35.92
C GLU A 403 -22.23 6.19 35.79
N LEU A 404 -21.76 5.93 34.56
CA LEU A 404 -20.69 4.94 34.30
C LEU A 404 -19.38 5.31 35.01
N ARG A 405 -19.00 6.59 35.00
CA ARG A 405 -17.81 7.06 35.72
C ARG A 405 -17.95 6.87 37.23
N ASN A 406 -19.11 7.22 37.81
CA ASN A 406 -19.34 7.06 39.24
C ASN A 406 -19.29 5.58 39.66
N LYS A 407 -19.90 4.68 38.88
CA LYS A 407 -19.81 3.23 39.11
C LYS A 407 -18.37 2.74 39.04
N ALA A 408 -17.58 3.25 38.10
CA ALA A 408 -16.16 2.90 38.00
C ALA A 408 -15.36 3.33 39.24
N GLU A 409 -15.65 4.52 39.79
CA GLU A 409 -15.03 4.97 41.06
C GLU A 409 -15.43 4.09 42.24
N GLU A 410 -16.70 3.69 42.33
CA GLU A 410 -17.17 2.71 43.32
C GLU A 410 -16.45 1.36 43.17
N THR A 411 -16.29 0.85 41.95
CA THR A 411 -15.54 -0.39 41.72
C THR A 411 -14.06 -0.26 42.06
N ALA A 412 -13.43 0.89 41.81
CA ALA A 412 -12.05 1.11 42.19
C ALA A 412 -11.89 1.12 43.73
N ARG A 413 -12.84 1.70 44.46
CA ARG A 413 -12.85 1.67 45.93
C ARG A 413 -13.02 0.25 46.45
N THR A 414 -13.90 -0.55 45.87
CA THR A 414 -14.04 -1.96 46.27
C THR A 414 -12.75 -2.72 46.01
N LEU A 415 -12.12 -2.57 44.84
CA LEU A 415 -10.83 -3.20 44.51
C LEU A 415 -9.75 -2.89 45.54
N ILE A 416 -9.63 -1.62 45.97
CA ILE A 416 -8.65 -1.21 46.99
C ILE A 416 -8.93 -1.89 48.34
N VAL A 417 -10.21 -2.03 48.72
CA VAL A 417 -10.58 -2.72 49.97
C VAL A 417 -10.20 -4.20 49.91
N TYR A 418 -10.49 -4.89 48.79
CA TYR A 418 -10.10 -6.29 48.60
C TYR A 418 -8.56 -6.46 48.63
N GLU A 419 -7.82 -5.53 48.01
CA GLU A 419 -6.35 -5.55 48.03
C GLU A 419 -5.77 -5.35 49.43
N GLN A 420 -6.35 -4.44 50.23
CA GLN A 420 -5.95 -4.23 51.62
C GLN A 420 -6.26 -5.44 52.52
N GLU A 421 -7.33 -6.16 52.21
CA GLU A 421 -7.71 -7.41 52.91
C GLU A 421 -6.96 -8.64 52.38
N GLY A 422 -6.16 -8.51 51.32
CA GLY A 422 -5.44 -9.61 50.67
C GLY A 422 -6.35 -10.63 49.97
N LEU A 423 -7.59 -10.23 49.65
CA LEU A 423 -8.60 -11.06 49.00
C LEU A 423 -8.61 -10.82 47.48
N VAL A 424 -8.96 -11.85 46.71
CA VAL A 424 -9.14 -11.72 45.26
C VAL A 424 -10.45 -11.00 44.98
N PRO A 425 -10.46 -9.94 44.16
CA PRO A 425 -11.69 -9.22 43.85
C PRO A 425 -12.69 -10.09 43.06
N PRO A 426 -14.00 -9.81 43.16
CA PRO A 426 -15.02 -10.52 42.40
C PRO A 426 -14.84 -10.37 40.88
N ALA A 427 -14.95 -11.47 40.13
CA ALA A 427 -14.79 -11.48 38.67
C ALA A 427 -15.90 -10.75 37.88
N HIS A 428 -17.01 -10.39 38.52
CA HIS A 428 -18.19 -9.77 37.88
C HIS A 428 -18.29 -8.25 38.08
N LEU A 429 -17.19 -7.57 38.43
CA LEU A 429 -17.21 -6.12 38.61
C LEU A 429 -17.46 -5.40 37.27
N PRO A 430 -18.33 -4.37 37.24
CA PRO A 430 -18.68 -3.67 36.00
C PRO A 430 -17.54 -2.75 35.53
N GLN A 431 -16.79 -3.18 34.50
CA GLN A 431 -15.70 -2.41 33.87
C GLN A 431 -16.17 -1.57 32.66
N HIS A 432 -17.43 -1.12 32.65
CA HIS A 432 -18.03 -0.50 31.48
C HIS A 432 -17.35 0.81 31.05
N PHE A 433 -16.97 1.65 32.01
CA PHE A 433 -16.27 2.92 31.71
C PHE A 433 -14.84 2.68 31.22
N GLU A 434 -14.13 1.71 31.80
CA GLU A 434 -12.79 1.29 31.34
C GLU A 434 -12.86 0.83 29.88
N ASN A 435 -13.83 -0.04 29.56
CA ASN A 435 -14.05 -0.52 28.20
C ASN A 435 -14.41 0.59 27.21
N LEU A 436 -15.13 1.64 27.64
CA LEU A 436 -15.40 2.82 26.80
C LEU A 436 -14.11 3.57 26.45
N LEU A 437 -13.23 3.80 27.44
CA LEU A 437 -11.93 4.44 27.21
C LEU A 437 -11.05 3.60 26.29
N GLU A 438 -11.07 2.27 26.45
CA GLU A 438 -10.37 1.34 25.55
C GLU A 438 -10.95 1.32 24.13
N ALA A 439 -12.27 1.41 23.97
CA ALA A 439 -12.91 1.50 22.66
C ALA A 439 -12.49 2.77 21.92
N ILE A 440 -12.52 3.93 22.60
CA ILE A 440 -11.98 5.19 22.06
C ILE A 440 -10.50 5.01 21.71
N ALA A 441 -9.72 4.42 22.61
CA ALA A 441 -8.30 4.17 22.38
C ALA A 441 -8.05 3.33 21.12
N SER A 442 -8.88 2.31 20.87
CA SER A 442 -8.76 1.43 19.71
C SER A 442 -9.14 2.10 18.39
N VAL A 443 -10.22 2.91 18.37
CA VAL A 443 -10.72 3.59 17.16
C VAL A 443 -9.74 4.63 16.65
N TYR A 444 -9.15 5.41 17.54
CA TYR A 444 -8.23 6.49 17.16
C TYR A 444 -6.76 6.08 17.20
N ASN A 445 -6.41 4.81 17.37
CA ASN A 445 -5.00 4.40 17.55
C ASN A 445 -4.14 4.60 16.29
N GLU A 446 -4.73 4.54 15.09
CA GLU A 446 -4.05 4.76 13.81
C GLU A 446 -4.99 5.59 12.90
N ASP A 447 -4.44 6.54 12.12
CA ASP A 447 -5.19 7.34 11.14
C ASP A 447 -4.50 7.30 9.77
N PRO A 448 -4.60 6.18 9.02
CA PRO A 448 -3.96 6.02 7.71
C PRO A 448 -4.58 6.91 6.63
N LEU A 449 -5.83 7.37 6.83
CA LEU A 449 -6.58 8.19 5.86
C LEU A 449 -6.43 9.71 6.11
N ASP A 450 -5.69 10.11 7.15
CA ASP A 450 -5.49 11.51 7.57
C ASP A 450 -6.82 12.28 7.72
N LEU A 451 -7.86 11.60 8.21
CA LEU A 451 -9.20 12.20 8.39
C LEU A 451 -9.23 13.15 9.58
N ASN A 452 -8.25 13.08 10.48
CA ASN A 452 -8.11 13.95 11.64
C ASN A 452 -9.35 13.96 12.57
N LEU A 453 -10.07 12.84 12.64
CA LEU A 453 -11.29 12.68 13.46
C LEU A 453 -11.04 12.92 14.96
N CYS A 454 -9.81 12.70 15.43
CA CYS A 454 -9.42 12.95 16.82
C CYS A 454 -9.49 14.44 17.21
N LEU A 455 -9.42 15.37 16.24
CA LEU A 455 -9.48 16.81 16.52
C LEU A 455 -10.83 17.25 17.07
N GLU A 456 -11.90 16.49 16.87
CA GLU A 456 -13.23 16.81 17.40
C GLU A 456 -13.28 16.76 18.94
N PHE A 457 -12.38 16.01 19.57
CA PHE A 457 -12.26 15.99 21.04
C PHE A 457 -11.58 17.24 21.61
N TRP A 458 -10.92 18.03 20.75
CA TRP A 458 -10.14 19.18 21.15
C TRP A 458 -10.86 20.47 20.75
N TYR A 459 -10.77 21.49 21.61
CA TYR A 459 -11.40 22.79 21.36
C TYR A 459 -10.30 23.79 20.99
N SER A 460 -10.47 24.49 19.86
CA SER A 460 -9.61 25.60 19.47
C SER A 460 -10.40 26.90 19.56
N SER A 461 -9.84 27.92 20.24
CA SER A 461 -10.40 29.28 20.21
C SER A 461 -10.27 29.93 18.83
N ASP A 462 -9.43 29.38 17.95
CA ASP A 462 -8.97 30.04 16.74
C ASP A 462 -9.77 29.62 15.48
N TYR A 463 -10.73 28.69 15.63
CA TYR A 463 -11.58 28.21 14.54
C TYR A 463 -12.97 28.87 14.56
N HIS A 464 -13.24 29.72 13.57
CA HIS A 464 -14.58 30.25 13.27
C HIS A 464 -15.39 29.23 12.43
N GLY A 465 -15.74 28.09 13.03
CA GLY A 465 -16.67 27.11 12.43
C GLY A 465 -18.15 27.42 12.74
N PRO A 466 -19.10 26.74 12.06
CA PRO A 466 -20.53 26.88 12.34
C PRO A 466 -20.85 26.55 13.80
N GLN A 467 -21.73 27.35 14.44
CA GLN A 467 -22.00 27.33 15.88
C GLN A 467 -22.44 25.96 16.44
N ARG A 468 -23.07 25.10 15.62
CA ARG A 468 -23.49 23.73 16.01
C ARG A 468 -22.30 22.80 16.25
N ASN A 469 -21.21 22.93 15.48
CA ASN A 469 -20.00 22.11 15.65
C ASN A 469 -19.25 22.48 16.95
N ASN A 470 -19.35 23.74 17.39
CA ASN A 470 -18.69 24.20 18.61
C ASN A 470 -19.28 23.58 19.88
N ALA A 471 -20.60 23.39 19.96
CA ALA A 471 -21.26 22.78 21.12
C ALA A 471 -20.86 21.30 21.30
N ARG A 472 -20.76 20.57 20.18
CA ARG A 472 -20.32 19.18 20.15
C ARG A 472 -18.88 19.03 20.62
N GLN A 473 -17.97 19.82 20.05
CA GLN A 473 -16.55 19.84 20.45
C GLN A 473 -16.35 20.23 21.92
N MET A 474 -17.14 21.18 22.43
CA MET A 474 -17.11 21.55 23.86
C MET A 474 -17.54 20.38 24.76
N ALA A 475 -18.57 19.62 24.38
CA ALA A 475 -19.02 18.45 25.14
C ALA A 475 -17.94 17.35 25.17
N LEU A 476 -17.32 17.06 24.02
CA LEU A 476 -16.24 16.07 23.91
C LEU A 476 -14.98 16.50 24.69
N ASN A 477 -14.58 17.77 24.62
CA ASN A 477 -13.45 18.29 25.40
C ASN A 477 -13.73 18.20 26.92
N LYS A 478 -14.96 18.55 27.32
CA LYS A 478 -15.41 18.42 28.71
C LYS A 478 -15.36 16.97 29.17
N PHE A 479 -15.72 16.00 28.32
CA PHE A 479 -15.58 14.58 28.61
C PHE A 479 -14.11 14.19 28.87
N VAL A 480 -13.17 14.59 28.02
CA VAL A 480 -11.73 14.28 28.19
C VAL A 480 -11.18 14.84 29.51
N ARG A 481 -11.58 16.06 29.87
CA ARG A 481 -11.19 16.69 31.15
C ARG A 481 -11.83 15.99 32.35
N LEU A 482 -13.13 15.70 32.29
CA LEU A 482 -13.84 15.02 33.38
C LEU A 482 -13.32 13.61 33.58
N ALA A 483 -13.00 12.87 32.52
CA ALA A 483 -12.41 11.54 32.63
C ALA A 483 -11.04 11.56 33.34
N GLY A 484 -10.31 12.68 33.27
CA GLY A 484 -9.00 12.86 33.88
C GLY A 484 -8.99 13.38 35.33
N ASP A 485 -10.15 13.78 35.85
CA ASP A 485 -10.27 14.42 37.16
C ASP A 485 -10.36 13.36 38.28
N LEU A 486 -9.56 13.51 39.35
CA LEU A 486 -9.46 12.58 40.49
C LEU A 486 -9.42 11.08 40.10
N LEU A 487 -8.52 10.72 39.18
CA LEU A 487 -8.42 9.37 38.61
C LEU A 487 -8.03 8.29 39.65
N PRO A 488 -8.86 7.24 39.81
CA PRO A 488 -8.48 6.02 40.54
C PRO A 488 -7.38 5.22 39.81
N PRO A 489 -6.59 4.39 40.52
CA PRO A 489 -5.53 3.58 39.91
C PRO A 489 -5.99 2.65 38.77
N SER A 490 -7.20 2.08 38.85
CA SER A 490 -7.73 1.19 37.79
C SER A 490 -7.99 1.91 36.47
N LEU A 491 -8.41 3.19 36.54
CA LEU A 491 -8.70 4.02 35.37
C LEU A 491 -7.45 4.67 34.75
N TYR A 492 -6.32 4.65 35.46
CA TYR A 492 -5.08 5.29 35.01
C TYR A 492 -4.61 4.77 33.64
N ILE A 493 -4.56 3.44 33.49
CA ILE A 493 -4.10 2.77 32.27
C ILE A 493 -5.06 3.04 31.09
N PRO A 494 -6.38 2.78 31.19
CA PRO A 494 -7.32 3.10 30.11
C PRO A 494 -7.33 4.57 29.72
N TYR A 495 -7.24 5.50 30.70
CA TYR A 495 -7.22 6.93 30.42
C TYR A 495 -5.95 7.38 29.68
N THR A 496 -4.77 6.94 30.12
CA THR A 496 -3.50 7.27 29.44
C THR A 496 -3.45 6.68 28.03
N ARG A 497 -3.98 5.48 27.83
CA ARG A 497 -4.09 4.85 26.51
C ARG A 497 -5.03 5.62 25.57
N MET A 498 -6.16 6.11 26.10
CA MET A 498 -7.08 6.99 25.37
C MET A 498 -6.41 8.33 25.00
N LEU A 499 -5.68 8.96 25.92
CA LEU A 499 -4.93 10.18 25.58
C LEU A 499 -3.87 9.92 24.51
N GLY A 500 -3.23 8.75 24.54
CA GLY A 500 -2.27 8.33 23.53
C GLY A 500 -2.88 8.24 22.14
N SER A 501 -4.06 7.63 21.99
CA SER A 501 -4.75 7.55 20.69
C SER A 501 -5.26 8.91 20.21
N LEU A 502 -5.66 9.80 21.13
CA LEU A 502 -6.09 11.16 20.82
C LEU A 502 -4.92 12.11 20.52
N ALA A 503 -3.67 11.62 20.50
CA ALA A 503 -2.46 12.39 20.19
C ALA A 503 -1.85 12.05 18.81
N ASN A 504 -2.66 11.52 17.89
CA ASN A 504 -2.19 10.99 16.61
C ASN A 504 -1.95 12.00 15.48
N SER A 505 -2.29 13.27 15.69
CA SER A 505 -1.93 14.35 14.78
C SER A 505 -1.02 15.36 15.48
N PRO A 506 -0.19 16.13 14.75
CA PRO A 506 0.68 17.14 15.37
C PRO A 506 -0.08 18.13 16.26
N ARG A 507 -1.28 18.56 15.82
CA ARG A 507 -2.15 19.46 16.60
C ARG A 507 -2.74 18.76 17.82
N ALA A 508 -3.21 17.52 17.67
CA ALA A 508 -3.79 16.77 18.77
C ALA A 508 -2.75 16.43 19.86
N ALA A 509 -1.53 16.06 19.45
CA ALA A 509 -0.39 15.87 20.35
C ALA A 509 -0.06 17.14 21.14
N HIS A 510 -0.11 18.30 20.49
CA HIS A 510 0.09 19.59 21.16
C HIS A 510 -0.99 19.86 22.23
N TYR A 511 -2.26 19.57 21.95
CA TYR A 511 -3.33 19.71 22.94
C TYR A 511 -3.16 18.78 24.14
N VAL A 512 -2.76 17.52 23.91
CA VAL A 512 -2.44 16.57 25.00
C VAL A 512 -1.26 17.06 25.84
N PHE A 513 -0.20 17.57 25.19
CA PHE A 513 0.94 18.14 25.90
C PHE A 513 0.51 19.30 26.81
N ASN A 514 -0.31 20.22 26.30
CA ASN A 514 -0.80 21.36 27.06
C ASN A 514 -1.74 20.93 28.20
N LEU A 515 -2.61 19.94 28.00
CA LEU A 515 -3.49 19.40 29.04
C LEU A 515 -2.67 18.87 30.22
N LEU A 516 -1.67 18.03 29.95
CA LEU A 516 -0.82 17.43 30.98
C LEU A 516 0.11 18.46 31.66
N LYS A 517 0.51 19.51 30.93
CA LYS A 517 1.29 20.63 31.48
C LYS A 517 0.45 21.51 32.41
N GLN A 518 -0.79 21.84 32.02
CA GLN A 518 -1.72 22.63 32.84
C GLN A 518 -2.11 21.90 34.13
N ASN A 519 -2.26 20.57 34.05
CA ASN A 519 -2.55 19.71 35.20
C ASN A 519 -1.46 19.76 36.28
N GLY A 520 -0.20 20.03 35.94
CA GLY A 520 0.92 20.12 36.89
C GLY A 520 0.90 21.35 37.82
N VAL A 521 0.09 22.37 37.50
CA VAL A 521 0.01 23.62 38.28
C VAL A 521 -0.89 23.47 39.54
N GLY A 522 -1.68 22.39 39.63
CA GLY A 522 -2.54 22.09 40.78
C GLY A 522 -2.13 20.80 41.51
N GLN A 523 -2.13 20.81 42.85
CA GLN A 523 -1.75 19.67 43.71
C GLN A 523 -2.69 18.44 43.63
N ALA A 524 -3.74 18.46 42.80
CA ALA A 524 -4.81 17.45 42.80
C ALA A 524 -4.80 16.47 41.61
N SER A 525 -4.00 16.71 40.57
CA SER A 525 -4.01 15.84 39.38
C SER A 525 -2.94 14.75 39.45
N THR A 526 -3.35 13.49 39.31
CA THR A 526 -2.46 12.31 39.32
C THR A 526 -1.76 12.08 37.97
N VAL A 527 -2.26 12.70 36.89
CA VAL A 527 -1.72 12.57 35.53
C VAL A 527 -1.15 13.92 35.05
N SER A 528 0.14 14.14 35.31
CA SER A 528 0.89 15.31 34.87
C SER A 528 2.33 14.93 34.49
N TRP A 529 2.98 15.74 33.65
CA TRP A 529 4.39 15.53 33.29
C TRP A 529 5.31 15.62 34.52
N ASP A 530 5.04 16.54 35.44
CA ASP A 530 5.79 16.71 36.68
C ASP A 530 5.73 15.47 37.57
N HIS A 531 4.54 14.89 37.75
CA HIS A 531 4.37 13.67 38.54
C HIS A 531 5.13 12.49 37.92
N PHE A 532 5.09 12.35 36.59
CA PHE A 532 5.76 11.27 35.88
C PHE A 532 7.29 11.34 35.99
N PHE A 533 7.89 12.46 35.59
CA PHE A 533 9.36 12.59 35.57
C PHE A 533 9.94 12.60 36.98
N SER A 534 9.27 13.23 37.96
CA SER A 534 9.71 13.18 39.37
C SER A 534 9.66 11.76 39.95
N THR A 535 8.69 10.94 39.54
CA THR A 535 8.58 9.55 39.98
C THR A 535 9.69 8.69 39.40
N LEU A 536 10.00 8.81 38.10
CA LEU A 536 11.14 8.11 37.49
C LEU A 536 12.49 8.53 38.08
N ALA A 537 12.68 9.83 38.34
CA ALA A 537 13.89 10.32 38.98
C ALA A 537 14.06 9.75 40.41
N ARG A 538 12.97 9.62 41.17
CA ARG A 538 12.96 9.00 42.50
C ARG A 538 13.33 7.52 42.42
N TYR A 539 12.76 6.78 41.46
CA TYR A 539 13.10 5.38 41.22
C TYR A 539 14.58 5.20 40.84
N LEU A 540 15.11 6.07 39.97
CA LEU A 540 16.53 6.05 39.61
C LEU A 540 17.44 6.31 40.83
N ALA A 541 17.07 7.25 41.69
CA ALA A 541 17.82 7.54 42.91
C ALA A 541 17.83 6.34 43.88
N ASN A 542 16.67 5.69 44.07
CA ASN A 542 16.54 4.51 44.92
C ASN A 542 17.37 3.33 44.40
N LEU A 543 17.27 3.02 43.10
CA LEU A 543 18.00 1.91 42.48
C LEU A 543 19.52 2.10 42.47
N ARG A 544 20.02 3.34 42.39
CA ARG A 544 21.45 3.64 42.48
C ARG A 544 21.99 3.50 43.91
N GLN A 545 21.19 3.85 44.92
CA GLN A 545 21.58 3.71 46.33
C GLN A 545 21.72 2.24 46.77
N GLU A 546 20.94 1.31 46.19
CA GLU A 546 21.01 -0.12 46.51
C GLU A 546 22.25 -0.85 45.95
N THR A 547 22.97 -0.27 44.98
CA THR A 547 24.14 -0.92 44.36
C THR A 547 25.42 -0.91 45.20
N PHE A 548 25.41 -0.34 46.40
CA PHE A 548 26.49 -0.51 47.36
C PHE A 548 26.31 -1.83 48.13
N PRO A 549 27.26 -2.78 48.05
CA PRO A 549 27.18 -3.99 48.84
C PRO A 549 27.39 -3.62 50.32
N VAL A 550 26.29 -3.59 51.08
CA VAL A 550 26.38 -3.62 52.54
C VAL A 550 27.00 -4.97 52.90
N GLN A 551 28.21 -4.94 53.46
CA GLN A 551 28.87 -6.13 53.96
C GLN A 551 27.98 -6.81 55.00
N ASP A 552 27.77 -8.11 54.81
CA ASP A 552 26.99 -8.97 55.69
C ASP A 552 27.38 -8.81 57.17
N THR A 553 26.48 -8.26 57.97
CA THR A 553 26.31 -8.67 59.37
C THR A 553 24.82 -8.68 59.75
N VAL A 554 24.22 -9.87 59.65
CA VAL A 554 23.40 -10.53 60.68
C VAL A 554 22.28 -9.70 61.36
N TYR A 555 21.03 -10.15 61.13
CA TYR A 555 19.75 -9.81 61.80
C TYR A 555 19.17 -8.39 61.63
N ARG A 556 18.34 -8.20 60.60
CA ARG A 556 17.01 -7.55 60.75
C ARG A 556 15.99 -8.11 59.76
N GLN A 557 15.10 -8.97 60.26
CA GLN A 557 13.76 -9.16 59.70
C GLN A 557 12.80 -8.22 60.42
N ARG A 558 12.16 -7.29 59.68
CA ARG A 558 10.72 -6.97 59.71
C ARG A 558 10.38 -5.82 58.75
N GLY A 559 9.80 -6.21 57.60
CA GLY A 559 8.55 -5.66 57.07
C GLY A 559 8.42 -4.18 56.74
N THR A 560 8.87 -3.80 55.55
CA THR A 560 8.14 -3.00 54.54
C THR A 560 8.71 -3.37 53.16
N ALA A 561 7.87 -3.33 52.13
CA ALA A 561 8.07 -3.93 50.81
C ALA A 561 9.48 -3.76 50.22
N ILE A 562 10.04 -4.89 49.78
CA ILE A 562 11.28 -5.02 49.00
C ILE A 562 11.13 -4.17 47.73
N GLY A 563 12.06 -3.23 47.53
CA GLY A 563 12.07 -2.17 46.50
C GLY A 563 12.20 -2.63 45.04
N GLY A 564 11.29 -3.48 44.59
CA GLY A 564 11.06 -3.76 43.17
C GLY A 564 9.86 -2.96 42.64
N ILE A 565 9.93 -2.53 41.38
CA ILE A 565 8.77 -1.99 40.65
C ILE A 565 7.68 -3.07 40.64
N THR A 566 6.49 -2.77 41.18
CA THR A 566 5.39 -3.73 41.19
C THR A 566 4.86 -4.00 39.77
N ALA A 567 4.20 -5.15 39.57
CA ALA A 567 3.66 -5.49 38.25
C ALA A 567 2.61 -4.47 37.75
N GLN A 568 1.82 -3.88 38.64
CA GLN A 568 0.84 -2.85 38.30
C GLN A 568 1.53 -1.52 37.93
N GLU A 569 2.53 -1.09 38.70
CA GLU A 569 3.32 0.11 38.38
C GLU A 569 4.08 -0.05 37.06
N MET A 570 4.54 -1.26 36.74
CA MET A 570 5.21 -1.55 35.48
C MET A 570 4.31 -1.25 34.27
N VAL A 571 3.06 -1.71 34.30
CA VAL A 571 2.10 -1.44 33.22
C VAL A 571 1.78 0.06 33.15
N GLY A 572 1.66 0.73 34.30
CA GLY A 572 1.52 2.19 34.36
C GLY A 572 2.69 2.92 33.69
N PHE A 573 3.93 2.54 33.99
CA PHE A 573 5.12 3.14 33.35
C PHE A 573 5.16 2.90 31.85
N GLN A 574 4.79 1.71 31.38
CA GLN A 574 4.76 1.38 29.96
C GLN A 574 3.79 2.30 29.18
N GLU A 575 2.59 2.54 29.70
CA GLU A 575 1.61 3.40 29.02
C GLU A 575 2.02 4.87 29.02
N ILE A 576 2.63 5.38 30.10
CA ILE A 576 3.09 6.78 30.12
C ILE A 576 4.32 6.97 29.20
N LEU A 577 5.23 5.99 29.16
CA LEU A 577 6.35 6.01 28.21
C LEU A 577 5.85 5.94 26.76
N ARG A 578 4.80 5.14 26.50
CA ARG A 578 4.11 5.12 25.21
C ARG A 578 3.50 6.49 24.89
N LEU A 579 2.81 7.13 25.84
CA LEU A 579 2.24 8.46 25.66
C LEU A 579 3.33 9.51 25.36
N THR A 580 4.43 9.47 26.11
CA THR A 580 5.61 10.33 25.90
C THR A 580 6.17 10.14 24.49
N ARG A 581 6.32 8.88 24.05
CA ARG A 581 6.77 8.53 22.71
C ARG A 581 5.84 9.11 21.65
N ILE A 582 4.52 8.93 21.78
CA ILE A 582 3.53 9.40 20.79
C ILE A 582 3.59 10.93 20.68
N VAL A 583 3.53 11.65 21.81
CA VAL A 583 3.55 13.12 21.83
C VAL A 583 4.85 13.66 21.24
N ALA A 584 6.01 13.14 21.67
CA ALA A 584 7.31 13.57 21.14
C ALA A 584 7.51 13.22 19.66
N SER A 585 6.85 12.16 19.17
CA SER A 585 6.98 11.71 17.78
C SER A 585 6.17 12.55 16.77
N HIS A 586 5.09 13.19 17.21
CA HIS A 586 4.16 13.97 16.36
C HIS A 586 4.29 15.50 16.55
N ASP A 587 4.60 16.00 17.75
CA ASP A 587 4.79 17.44 18.00
C ASP A 587 6.26 17.78 18.30
N ASP A 588 6.85 18.59 17.42
CA ASP A 588 8.22 19.06 17.54
C ASP A 588 8.40 20.04 18.72
N VAL A 589 7.40 20.89 19.00
CA VAL A 589 7.46 21.89 20.07
C VAL A 589 7.41 21.21 21.43
N ALA A 590 6.50 20.24 21.61
CA ALA A 590 6.44 19.42 22.82
C ALA A 590 7.73 18.62 23.00
N ARG A 591 8.29 18.02 21.94
CA ARG A 591 9.54 17.25 22.00
C ARG A 591 10.71 18.06 22.56
N VAL A 592 10.93 19.27 22.02
CA VAL A 592 12.00 20.16 22.49
C VAL A 592 11.73 20.63 23.92
N SER A 593 10.49 21.06 24.21
CA SER A 593 10.09 21.53 25.54
C SER A 593 10.25 20.46 26.63
N LEU A 594 9.98 19.19 26.31
CA LEU A 594 10.15 18.06 27.23
C LEU A 594 11.64 17.76 27.47
N ALA A 595 12.46 17.76 26.41
CA ALA A 595 13.87 17.39 26.49
C ALA A 595 14.75 18.44 27.17
N GLU A 596 14.47 19.73 26.94
CA GLU A 596 15.25 20.86 27.48
C GLU A 596 14.84 21.28 28.90
N ASN A 597 13.74 20.72 29.44
CA ASN A 597 13.28 21.11 30.76
C ASN A 597 14.31 20.70 31.84
N PRO A 598 14.89 21.66 32.59
CA PRO A 598 15.96 21.39 33.56
C PRO A 598 15.47 20.61 34.79
N VAL A 599 14.16 20.57 35.06
CA VAL A 599 13.59 19.81 36.18
C VAL A 599 13.36 18.35 35.80
N TRP A 600 12.87 18.10 34.59
CA TRP A 600 12.49 16.75 34.16
C TRP A 600 13.69 15.90 33.73
N THR A 601 14.70 16.52 33.11
CA THR A 601 15.94 15.87 32.61
C THR A 601 15.74 14.45 32.04
N PRO A 602 14.79 14.26 31.10
CA PRO A 602 14.34 12.92 30.70
C PRO A 602 15.45 12.09 30.05
N LEU A 603 16.35 12.71 29.28
CA LEU A 603 17.42 12.01 28.57
C LEU A 603 18.38 11.29 29.52
N VAL A 604 18.81 11.98 30.59
CA VAL A 604 19.73 11.44 31.60
C VAL A 604 19.04 10.41 32.48
N THR A 605 17.78 10.69 32.85
CA THR A 605 16.98 9.77 33.69
C THR A 605 16.72 8.46 32.98
N PHE A 606 16.32 8.50 31.70
CA PHE A 606 16.03 7.30 30.91
C PHE A 606 17.28 6.47 30.63
N LEU A 607 18.38 7.09 30.19
CA LEU A 607 19.65 6.38 30.00
C LEU A 607 20.18 5.81 31.32
N GLY A 608 20.05 6.56 32.43
CA GLY A 608 20.41 6.10 33.75
C GLY A 608 19.66 4.83 34.17
N LEU A 609 18.34 4.78 33.95
CA LEU A 609 17.52 3.61 34.23
C LEU A 609 17.85 2.42 33.32
N VAL A 610 18.24 2.64 32.06
CA VAL A 610 18.68 1.58 31.14
C VAL A 610 19.95 0.89 31.65
N THR A 611 20.87 1.63 32.29
CA THR A 611 22.09 1.06 32.90
C THR A 611 21.83 0.32 34.22
N CYS A 612 20.66 0.50 34.85
CA CYS A 612 20.28 -0.18 36.08
C CYS A 612 19.67 -1.56 35.82
N SER A 613 19.56 -2.39 36.88
CA SER A 613 18.90 -3.70 36.84
C SER A 613 17.38 -3.58 36.88
N VAL A 614 16.80 -3.10 35.78
CA VAL A 614 15.35 -2.90 35.58
C VAL A 614 14.79 -4.02 34.67
N PRO A 615 13.50 -4.41 34.79
CA PRO A 615 12.87 -5.36 33.88
C PRO A 615 13.09 -5.01 32.39
N LEU A 616 13.30 -6.04 31.56
CA LEU A 616 13.68 -5.90 30.14
C LEU A 616 12.68 -5.07 29.32
N LEU A 617 11.38 -5.26 29.57
CA LEU A 617 10.33 -4.53 28.85
C LEU A 617 10.40 -3.03 29.12
N LEU A 618 10.65 -2.63 30.37
CA LEU A 618 10.79 -1.22 30.73
C LEU A 618 12.07 -0.62 30.14
N LYS A 619 13.19 -1.35 30.12
CA LYS A 619 14.41 -0.92 29.40
C LYS A 619 14.13 -0.66 27.91
N ALA A 620 13.40 -1.58 27.26
CA ALA A 620 13.03 -1.44 25.87
C ALA A 620 12.17 -0.20 25.60
N ASP A 621 11.17 0.07 26.46
CA ASP A 621 10.28 1.21 26.29
C ASP A 621 10.95 2.56 26.59
N LEU A 622 11.91 2.59 27.52
CA LEU A 622 12.79 3.76 27.72
C LEU A 622 13.62 4.06 26.46
N LEU A 623 14.21 3.04 25.83
CA LEU A 623 14.96 3.20 24.58
C LEU A 623 14.09 3.68 23.41
N LYS A 624 12.85 3.19 23.32
CA LYS A 624 11.86 3.66 22.34
C LYS A 624 11.38 5.10 22.60
N ALA A 625 11.30 5.52 23.87
CA ALA A 625 11.00 6.91 24.19
C ALA A 625 12.18 7.82 23.80
N LEU A 626 13.42 7.40 24.08
CA LEU A 626 14.64 8.09 23.63
C LEU A 626 14.71 8.22 22.09
N SER A 627 14.28 7.19 21.35
CA SER A 627 14.24 7.26 19.88
C SER A 627 13.28 8.32 19.35
N ALA A 628 12.18 8.61 20.06
CA ALA A 628 11.28 9.71 19.70
C ALA A 628 11.92 11.09 19.95
N PHE A 629 12.68 11.25 21.04
CA PHE A 629 13.44 12.48 21.32
C PHE A 629 14.56 12.71 20.30
N ALA A 630 15.19 11.63 19.81
CA ALA A 630 16.29 11.67 18.84
C ALA A 630 15.89 12.22 17.46
N LYS A 631 14.61 12.44 17.17
CA LYS A 631 14.17 13.03 15.89
C LYS A 631 14.61 14.50 15.71
N SER A 632 14.87 15.23 16.79
CA SER A 632 15.38 16.61 16.72
C SER A 632 16.90 16.63 16.59
N ARG A 633 17.44 17.53 15.75
CA ARG A 633 18.88 17.58 15.45
C ARG A 633 19.74 17.89 16.67
N ASP A 634 19.37 18.92 17.42
CA ASP A 634 20.14 19.37 18.59
C ASP A 634 20.11 18.29 19.69
N ILE A 635 18.95 17.66 19.89
CA ILE A 635 18.77 16.58 20.86
C ILE A 635 19.54 15.31 20.44
N ALA A 636 19.57 14.97 19.15
CA ALA A 636 20.30 13.79 18.66
C ALA A 636 21.81 13.90 18.95
N SER A 637 22.40 15.08 18.75
CA SER A 637 23.83 15.32 19.00
C SER A 637 24.19 15.15 20.48
N THR A 638 23.37 15.71 21.38
CA THR A 638 23.55 15.56 22.84
C THR A 638 23.29 14.13 23.29
N LEU A 639 22.31 13.45 22.69
CA LEU A 639 22.00 12.06 23.00
C LEU A 639 23.12 11.09 22.58
N TRP A 640 23.77 11.30 21.43
CA TRP A 640 24.97 10.55 21.04
C TRP A 640 26.07 10.65 22.09
N TYR A 641 26.32 11.87 22.59
CA TYR A 641 27.28 12.09 23.67
C TYR A 641 26.87 11.35 24.96
N TYR A 642 25.60 11.43 25.37
CA TYR A 642 25.12 10.73 26.56
C TYR A 642 25.16 9.21 26.43
N VAL A 643 24.86 8.64 25.24
CA VAL A 643 24.94 7.20 24.97
C VAL A 643 26.38 6.70 25.06
N GLU A 644 27.35 7.47 24.54
CA GLU A 644 28.78 7.14 24.65
C GLU A 644 29.28 7.31 26.09
N MET A 645 28.88 8.38 26.79
CA MET A 645 29.24 8.60 28.21
C MET A 645 28.68 7.51 29.14
N ALA A 646 27.47 7.03 28.87
CA ALA A 646 26.87 5.93 29.62
C ALA A 646 27.51 4.57 29.30
N GLN A 647 28.38 4.48 28.28
CA GLN A 647 29.02 3.25 27.80
C GLN A 647 28.00 2.10 27.65
N VAL A 648 26.84 2.42 27.06
CA VAL A 648 25.73 1.47 26.83
C VAL A 648 26.20 0.23 26.08
N ILE A 649 27.10 0.44 25.12
CA ILE A 649 28.02 -0.56 24.59
C ILE A 649 29.39 -0.25 25.18
N PRO A 650 30.13 -1.24 25.71
CA PRO A 650 31.50 -1.03 26.17
C PRO A 650 32.40 -0.76 24.96
N THR A 651 32.67 0.51 24.68
CA THR A 651 33.50 0.96 23.54
C THR A 651 34.91 1.33 23.99
N ALA A 652 35.11 1.64 25.27
CA ALA A 652 36.41 1.92 25.88
C ALA A 652 36.96 0.69 26.64
N PRO A 653 38.27 0.41 26.56
CA PRO A 653 38.90 -0.65 27.35
C PRO A 653 38.85 -0.29 28.84
N SER A 654 38.08 -1.06 29.62
CA SER A 654 38.00 -0.89 31.06
C SER A 654 39.21 -1.52 31.76
N THR A 655 39.81 -0.81 32.72
CA THR A 655 40.85 -1.34 33.61
C THR A 655 40.30 -2.23 34.74
N SER A 656 38.98 -2.42 34.81
CA SER A 656 38.31 -3.20 35.87
C SER A 656 38.22 -4.69 35.52
N LYS A 657 38.39 -5.56 36.53
CA LYS A 657 38.29 -7.03 36.41
C LYS A 657 36.84 -7.55 36.34
N PHE A 658 35.86 -6.66 36.46
CA PHE A 658 34.44 -7.01 36.37
C PHE A 658 33.96 -6.77 34.95
N PRO A 659 33.23 -7.71 34.32
CA PRO A 659 32.62 -7.47 33.02
C PRO A 659 31.66 -6.27 33.15
N GLN A 660 31.88 -5.23 32.34
CA GLN A 660 30.96 -4.11 32.29
C GLN A 660 29.60 -4.61 31.81
N ARG A 661 28.56 -4.42 32.64
CA ARG A 661 27.17 -4.70 32.28
C ARG A 661 26.75 -3.71 31.21
N GLY A 662 26.30 -4.20 30.06
CA GLY A 662 25.84 -3.37 28.95
C GLY A 662 24.80 -4.11 28.11
N ILE A 663 24.31 -3.48 27.03
CA ILE A 663 23.28 -4.10 26.19
C ILE A 663 23.78 -5.43 25.57
N HIS A 664 25.09 -5.56 25.35
CA HIS A 664 25.69 -6.82 24.89
C HIS A 664 25.50 -7.97 25.89
N THR A 665 25.73 -7.73 27.20
CA THR A 665 25.52 -8.75 28.23
C THR A 665 24.04 -9.05 28.42
N ASP A 666 23.18 -8.01 28.35
CA ASP A 666 21.72 -8.19 28.41
C ASP A 666 21.23 -9.08 27.25
N LEU A 667 21.75 -8.88 26.04
CA LEU A 667 21.42 -9.68 24.86
C LEU A 667 21.88 -11.14 25.00
N GLU A 668 23.13 -11.39 25.40
CA GLU A 668 23.69 -12.74 25.44
C GLU A 668 23.24 -13.57 26.66
N GLU A 669 23.09 -12.96 27.83
CA GLU A 669 22.79 -13.68 29.08
C GLU A 669 21.30 -13.69 29.43
N VAL A 670 20.59 -12.57 29.18
CA VAL A 670 19.21 -12.39 29.65
C VAL A 670 18.22 -12.64 28.52
N GLU A 671 18.28 -11.88 27.41
CA GLU A 671 17.33 -12.00 26.29
C GLU A 671 17.41 -13.38 25.61
N SER A 672 18.64 -13.88 25.39
CA SER A 672 18.84 -15.21 24.78
C SER A 672 18.33 -16.35 25.66
N ARG A 673 18.27 -16.16 26.99
CA ARG A 673 17.69 -17.14 27.94
C ARG A 673 16.16 -17.05 28.00
N SER A 674 15.60 -15.85 27.86
CA SER A 674 14.14 -15.65 27.81
C SER A 674 13.52 -15.93 26.44
N GLU A 675 14.33 -16.08 25.39
CA GLU A 675 13.91 -16.27 23.99
C GLU A 675 13.02 -15.12 23.47
N GLU A 676 13.11 -13.95 24.11
CA GLU A 676 12.39 -12.71 23.83
C GLU A 676 13.42 -11.56 23.79
N TYR A 677 13.36 -10.70 22.76
CA TYR A 677 14.40 -9.69 22.46
C TYR A 677 13.90 -8.23 22.45
N PRO A 678 13.22 -7.74 23.51
CA PRO A 678 12.64 -6.40 23.52
C PRO A 678 13.69 -5.26 23.60
N VAL A 679 14.78 -5.43 24.35
CA VAL A 679 15.84 -4.42 24.54
C VAL A 679 16.65 -4.25 23.26
N SER A 680 17.03 -5.35 22.62
CA SER A 680 17.72 -5.31 21.32
C SER A 680 16.92 -4.52 20.28
N ARG A 681 15.59 -4.74 20.22
CA ARG A 681 14.70 -3.98 19.32
C ARG A 681 14.64 -2.49 19.69
N GLY A 682 14.43 -2.16 20.96
CA GLY A 682 14.40 -0.77 21.42
C GLY A 682 15.70 -0.02 21.13
N PHE A 683 16.85 -0.69 21.29
CA PHE A 683 18.15 -0.11 21.00
C PHE A 683 18.38 0.10 19.50
N LEU A 684 18.00 -0.86 18.65
CA LEU A 684 18.06 -0.67 17.19
C LEU A 684 17.10 0.42 16.70
N GLU A 685 15.93 0.59 17.32
CA GLU A 685 15.03 1.73 17.03
C GLU A 685 15.71 3.07 17.37
N LEU A 686 16.40 3.16 18.51
CA LEU A 686 17.18 4.34 18.89
C LEU A 686 18.32 4.64 17.90
N LEU A 687 19.12 3.64 17.54
CA LEU A 687 20.20 3.80 16.56
C LEU A 687 19.68 4.26 15.19
N ASN A 688 18.55 3.69 14.74
CA ASN A 688 17.90 4.10 13.50
C ASN A 688 17.43 5.56 13.51
N ALA A 689 16.94 6.07 14.64
CA ALA A 689 16.52 7.47 14.78
C ALA A 689 17.74 8.41 14.83
N LEU A 690 18.79 8.03 15.56
CA LEU A 690 20.03 8.81 15.67
C LEU A 690 20.77 8.97 14.33
N VAL A 691 20.85 7.90 13.53
CA VAL A 691 21.50 7.94 12.21
C VAL A 691 20.69 8.75 11.18
N GLU A 692 19.37 8.84 11.36
CA GLU A 692 18.49 9.59 10.46
C GLU A 692 18.73 11.10 10.52
N VAL A 693 19.14 11.63 11.68
CA VAL A 693 19.48 13.03 11.82
C VAL A 693 20.89 13.29 11.31
N ASP A 694 21.93 12.91 12.07
CA ASP A 694 23.35 13.04 11.74
C ASP A 694 24.21 12.29 12.77
N VAL A 695 25.37 11.79 12.32
CA VAL A 695 26.36 11.14 13.18
C VAL A 695 27.50 12.11 13.45
N PRO A 696 27.81 12.45 14.72
CA PRO A 696 28.96 13.29 15.05
C PRO A 696 30.28 12.64 14.60
N LEU A 697 31.09 13.35 13.81
CA LEU A 697 32.35 12.84 13.26
C LEU A 697 33.35 12.43 14.35
N HIS A 698 33.41 13.19 15.44
CA HIS A 698 34.32 12.94 16.57
C HIS A 698 33.70 12.10 17.70
N LEU A 699 32.65 11.33 17.40
CA LEU A 699 32.00 10.48 18.41
C LEU A 699 33.01 9.51 19.04
N GLY A 700 33.13 9.56 20.37
CA GLY A 700 34.04 8.72 21.15
C GLY A 700 35.45 9.29 21.34
N ALA A 701 35.80 10.42 20.72
CA ALA A 701 37.07 11.09 20.98
C ALA A 701 37.07 11.76 22.37
N PRO A 702 38.19 11.73 23.14
CA PRO A 702 39.48 11.10 22.85
C PRO A 702 39.61 9.64 23.35
N ASN A 703 38.55 9.05 23.92
CA ASN A 703 38.61 7.75 24.60
C ASN A 703 38.82 6.56 23.63
N ARG A 704 38.43 6.71 22.36
CA ARG A 704 38.61 5.72 21.29
C ARG A 704 38.78 6.39 19.93
N THR A 705 39.07 5.57 18.91
CA THR A 705 39.06 6.03 17.51
C THR A 705 37.69 6.65 17.17
N PRO A 706 37.65 7.87 16.61
CA PRO A 706 36.41 8.57 16.33
C PRO A 706 35.55 7.82 15.30
N GLY A 707 34.23 7.85 15.48
CA GLY A 707 33.28 7.34 14.49
C GLY A 707 32.26 6.33 15.05
N ILE A 708 31.43 5.79 14.15
CA ILE A 708 30.29 4.91 14.49
C ILE A 708 30.62 3.41 14.44
N ASP A 709 31.81 3.03 14.02
CA ASP A 709 32.19 1.63 13.77
C ASP A 709 31.89 0.63 14.89
N PRO A 710 32.08 0.94 16.20
CA PRO A 710 31.72 0.00 17.26
C PRO A 710 30.24 -0.40 17.26
N TYR A 711 29.35 0.55 16.94
CA TYR A 711 27.92 0.31 16.82
C TYR A 711 27.60 -0.52 15.57
N VAL A 712 28.27 -0.26 14.45
CA VAL A 712 28.12 -1.05 13.21
C VAL A 712 28.57 -2.49 13.44
N LYS A 713 29.72 -2.70 14.09
CA LYS A 713 30.23 -4.04 14.44
C LYS A 713 29.27 -4.78 15.36
N PHE A 714 28.73 -4.11 16.39
CA PHE A 714 27.72 -4.71 17.27
C PHE A 714 26.49 -5.18 16.49
N VAL A 715 25.94 -4.34 15.61
CA VAL A 715 24.75 -4.68 14.82
C VAL A 715 25.02 -5.83 13.85
N VAL A 716 26.18 -5.83 13.18
CA VAL A 716 26.54 -6.90 12.24
C VAL A 716 26.86 -8.20 12.99
N GLU A 717 27.85 -8.19 13.88
CA GLU A 717 28.42 -9.40 14.47
C GLU A 717 27.57 -9.98 15.62
N SER A 718 27.06 -9.14 16.53
CA SER A 718 26.34 -9.60 17.72
C SER A 718 24.83 -9.76 17.50
N VAL A 719 24.25 -9.01 16.55
CA VAL A 719 22.80 -9.04 16.28
C VAL A 719 22.49 -9.82 15.01
N LEU A 720 22.90 -9.33 13.83
CA LEU A 720 22.49 -9.87 12.55
C LEU A 720 23.05 -11.27 12.30
N MET A 721 24.36 -11.47 12.50
CA MET A 721 25.01 -12.77 12.26
C MET A 721 24.50 -13.87 13.20
N LYS A 722 24.17 -13.53 14.45
CA LYS A 722 23.66 -14.51 15.43
C LYS A 722 22.14 -14.72 15.34
N SER A 723 21.42 -13.95 14.52
CA SER A 723 19.96 -14.00 14.41
C SER A 723 19.42 -15.36 13.96
N HIS A 724 20.15 -16.12 13.14
CA HIS A 724 19.71 -17.45 12.72
C HIS A 724 20.03 -18.55 13.75
N SER A 725 21.02 -18.33 14.61
CA SER A 725 21.46 -19.33 15.61
C SER A 725 20.66 -19.27 16.91
N ARG A 726 19.94 -18.18 17.14
CA ARG A 726 19.18 -17.93 18.36
C ARG A 726 17.80 -18.60 18.32
N ALA A 727 17.33 -19.04 19.48
CA ALA A 727 15.96 -19.49 19.68
C ALA A 727 15.03 -18.29 19.88
N TYR A 728 13.82 -18.38 19.35
CA TYR A 728 12.78 -17.36 19.44
C TYR A 728 11.48 -17.99 19.89
N LYS A 729 10.89 -17.48 20.96
CA LYS A 729 9.57 -17.90 21.43
C LYS A 729 8.46 -17.50 20.44
N LYS A 730 8.64 -16.34 19.79
CA LYS A 730 7.82 -15.86 18.68
C LYS A 730 8.72 -15.68 17.47
N SER A 731 8.46 -16.42 16.40
CA SER A 731 9.23 -16.29 15.16
C SER A 731 9.19 -14.85 14.59
N SER A 732 8.17 -14.06 14.94
CA SER A 732 8.01 -12.66 14.50
C SER A 732 9.12 -11.75 15.00
N ASP A 733 9.67 -12.06 16.17
CA ASP A 733 10.73 -11.26 16.77
C ASP A 733 12.03 -11.37 15.96
N LYS A 734 12.28 -12.54 15.33
CA LYS A 734 13.43 -12.71 14.43
C LYS A 734 13.40 -11.70 13.29
N TRP A 735 12.27 -11.63 12.57
CA TRP A 735 12.12 -10.73 11.43
C TRP A 735 12.12 -9.25 11.82
N GLN A 736 11.56 -8.90 12.98
CA GLN A 736 11.59 -7.51 13.47
C GLN A 736 12.99 -7.04 13.85
N ILE A 737 13.83 -7.92 14.42
CA ILE A 737 15.24 -7.60 14.68
C ILE A 737 16.00 -7.44 13.36
N CYS A 738 15.78 -8.35 12.41
CA CYS A 738 16.42 -8.28 11.09
C CYS A 738 16.00 -7.00 10.34
N GLU A 739 14.72 -6.63 10.39
CA GLU A 739 14.18 -5.40 9.79
C GLU A 739 14.95 -4.18 10.31
N LEU A 740 15.02 -4.02 11.64
CA LEU A 740 15.66 -2.86 12.26
C LEU A 740 17.18 -2.83 12.03
N ALA A 741 17.84 -3.99 12.05
CA ALA A 741 19.28 -4.09 11.81
C ALA A 741 19.65 -3.78 10.36
N VAL A 742 18.93 -4.35 9.38
CA VAL A 742 19.16 -4.07 7.96
C VAL A 742 18.78 -2.64 7.61
N LYS A 743 17.70 -2.10 8.19
CA LYS A 743 17.30 -0.69 8.03
C LYS A 743 18.40 0.27 8.51
N PHE A 744 19.06 -0.05 9.61
CA PHE A 744 20.20 0.73 10.12
C PHE A 744 21.36 0.74 9.11
N LEU A 745 21.74 -0.43 8.57
CA LEU A 745 22.78 -0.53 7.54
C LEU A 745 22.42 0.22 6.25
N HIS A 746 21.15 0.10 5.83
CA HIS A 746 20.63 0.81 4.67
C HIS A 746 20.71 2.33 4.84
N LYS A 747 20.32 2.88 6.00
CA LYS A 747 20.39 4.33 6.27
C LYS A 747 21.83 4.85 6.23
N LEU A 748 22.79 4.11 6.78
CA LEU A 748 24.21 4.47 6.72
C LEU A 748 24.71 4.52 5.27
N LEU A 749 24.36 3.52 4.46
CA LEU A 749 24.80 3.43 3.07
C LEU A 749 24.15 4.50 2.18
N MET A 750 22.90 4.89 2.45
CA MET A 750 22.21 5.94 1.69
C MET A 750 22.84 7.33 1.86
N ARG A 751 23.46 7.57 3.01
CA ARG A 751 24.15 8.83 3.33
C ARG A 751 25.62 8.86 2.90
N TYR A 752 26.19 7.69 2.64
CA TYR A 752 27.58 7.58 2.20
C TYR A 752 27.76 8.05 0.75
N GLU A 753 28.79 8.87 0.52
CA GLU A 753 29.31 9.21 -0.81
C GLU A 753 30.82 8.98 -0.78
N PRO A 754 31.36 8.15 -1.68
CA PRO A 754 32.75 7.77 -1.56
C PRO A 754 33.68 8.95 -1.91
N ALA A 755 34.63 9.24 -1.03
CA ALA A 755 35.58 10.34 -1.16
C ALA A 755 37.03 9.83 -1.13
N VAL A 756 37.93 10.56 -1.80
CA VAL A 756 39.38 10.28 -1.87
C VAL A 756 40.00 10.15 -0.46
N GLY A 757 39.53 10.95 0.50
CA GLY A 757 39.98 10.86 1.89
C GLY A 757 39.72 9.48 2.53
N ASP A 758 38.63 8.81 2.20
CA ASP A 758 38.29 7.52 2.82
C ASP A 758 39.27 6.41 2.46
N ILE A 759 39.90 6.51 1.27
CA ILE A 759 40.80 5.49 0.72
C ILE A 759 42.26 5.83 1.09
N GLN A 760 42.62 7.13 1.17
CA GLN A 760 43.94 7.61 1.56
C GLN A 760 44.23 7.51 3.08
N HIS A 761 43.22 7.69 3.94
CA HIS A 761 43.44 7.88 5.38
C HIS A 761 43.61 6.56 6.14
N ARG A 762 44.85 6.03 6.10
CA ARG A 762 45.31 4.88 6.91
C ARG A 762 45.92 5.29 8.26
N GLU A 763 45.99 6.58 8.60
CA GLU A 763 46.45 7.05 9.91
C GLU A 763 45.31 6.95 10.93
N ARG A 764 45.60 6.35 12.10
CA ARG A 764 44.65 5.79 13.08
C ARG A 764 43.67 6.79 13.73
N ASP A 765 43.70 8.07 13.36
CA ASP A 765 43.05 9.16 14.10
C ASP A 765 42.05 10.00 13.26
N ALA A 766 41.85 9.69 11.97
CA ALA A 766 40.89 10.41 11.12
C ALA A 766 39.47 9.81 11.21
N PRO A 767 38.40 10.64 11.26
CA PRO A 767 37.03 10.17 11.32
C PRO A 767 36.62 9.50 10.00
N GLN A 768 36.28 8.20 10.04
CA GLN A 768 35.73 7.49 8.88
C GLN A 768 34.27 7.89 8.66
N GLN A 769 33.88 8.07 7.39
CA GLN A 769 32.49 8.37 7.07
C GLN A 769 31.57 7.17 7.37
N PRO A 770 30.37 7.44 7.93
CA PRO A 770 29.38 6.40 8.19
C PRO A 770 28.94 5.75 6.86
N GLY A 771 29.16 4.45 6.72
CA GLY A 771 28.75 3.64 5.56
C GLY A 771 29.89 3.09 4.70
N TYR A 772 31.12 3.60 4.84
CA TYR A 772 32.31 3.04 4.16
C TYR A 772 32.50 1.55 4.49
N SER A 773 32.46 1.19 5.77
CA SER A 773 32.62 -0.19 6.24
C SER A 773 31.54 -1.14 5.69
N VAL A 774 30.32 -0.64 5.46
CA VAL A 774 29.22 -1.41 4.86
C VAL A 774 29.44 -1.62 3.36
N LEU A 775 29.83 -0.57 2.61
CA LEU A 775 30.09 -0.69 1.17
C LEU A 775 31.25 -1.68 0.91
N VAL A 776 32.33 -1.57 1.66
CA VAL A 776 33.48 -2.48 1.55
C VAL A 776 33.06 -3.93 1.84
N ALA A 777 32.26 -4.15 2.88
CA ALA A 777 31.74 -5.47 3.20
C ALA A 777 30.83 -6.03 2.09
N MET A 778 30.03 -5.21 1.41
CA MET A 778 29.15 -5.65 0.32
C MET A 778 29.90 -5.99 -0.98
N LEU A 779 31.03 -5.35 -1.25
CA LEU A 779 31.85 -5.58 -2.44
C LEU A 779 32.96 -6.64 -2.24
N GLN A 780 32.99 -7.26 -1.06
CA GLN A 780 33.85 -8.40 -0.71
C GLN A 780 32.99 -9.65 -0.51
N ASP A 781 33.60 -10.85 -0.58
CA ASP A 781 32.95 -12.11 -0.19
C ASP A 781 32.81 -12.24 1.34
N SER A 782 32.16 -11.24 1.94
CA SER A 782 32.06 -11.05 3.38
C SER A 782 30.90 -11.87 3.99
N PRO A 783 30.93 -12.11 5.31
CA PRO A 783 29.79 -12.70 6.01
C PRO A 783 28.51 -11.84 5.92
N LEU A 784 28.65 -10.51 5.82
CA LEU A 784 27.51 -9.60 5.71
C LEU A 784 26.75 -9.79 4.39
N LEU A 785 27.47 -9.89 3.27
CA LEU A 785 26.86 -10.16 1.96
C LEU A 785 26.11 -11.51 1.98
N LYS A 786 26.76 -12.55 2.52
CA LYS A 786 26.15 -13.89 2.65
C LYS A 786 24.88 -13.86 3.51
N MET A 787 24.89 -13.08 4.59
CA MET A 787 23.72 -12.91 5.46
C MET A 787 22.56 -12.20 4.76
N ILE A 788 22.83 -11.13 4.01
CA ILE A 788 21.80 -10.40 3.26
C ILE A 788 21.20 -11.30 2.16
N LEU A 789 22.04 -12.06 1.45
CA LEU A 789 21.58 -13.04 0.46
C LEU A 789 20.75 -14.17 1.10
N TYR A 790 21.15 -14.61 2.30
CA TYR A 790 20.40 -15.59 3.09
C TYR A 790 19.01 -15.07 3.48
N LEU A 791 18.89 -13.83 3.93
CA LEU A 791 17.60 -13.22 4.29
C LEU A 791 16.66 -13.14 3.08
N ILE A 792 17.15 -12.70 1.93
CA ILE A 792 16.37 -12.69 0.68
C ILE A 792 15.87 -14.10 0.33
N GLU A 793 16.75 -15.10 0.47
CA GLU A 793 16.39 -16.47 0.16
C GLU A 793 15.33 -17.03 1.13
N GLU A 794 15.45 -16.75 2.43
CA GLU A 794 14.47 -17.16 3.44
C GLU A 794 13.12 -16.47 3.19
N SER A 795 13.13 -15.18 2.85
CA SER A 795 11.92 -14.44 2.47
C SER A 795 11.21 -15.07 1.27
N VAL A 796 11.94 -15.43 0.20
CA VAL A 796 11.35 -16.07 -0.99
C VAL A 796 10.70 -17.42 -0.66
N ARG A 797 11.23 -18.20 0.28
CA ARG A 797 10.57 -19.45 0.70
C ARG A 797 9.20 -19.19 1.32
N HIS A 798 9.11 -18.21 2.20
CA HIS A 798 7.84 -17.85 2.83
C HIS A 798 6.85 -17.26 1.81
N PHE A 799 7.34 -16.50 0.83
CA PHE A 799 6.48 -15.95 -0.23
C PHE A 799 6.04 -17.00 -1.26
N ASP A 800 6.88 -17.99 -1.58
CA ASP A 800 6.53 -19.12 -2.47
C ASP A 800 5.40 -20.00 -1.90
N GLU A 801 5.16 -19.98 -0.58
CA GLU A 801 4.05 -20.69 0.06
C GLU A 801 2.70 -19.97 -0.13
N TYR A 802 2.70 -18.67 -0.45
CA TYR A 802 1.51 -17.86 -0.69
C TYR A 802 0.47 -17.86 0.46
N VAL A 803 0.85 -18.26 1.68
CA VAL A 803 -0.02 -18.23 2.88
C VAL A 803 0.27 -16.98 3.71
N ASP A 804 -0.76 -16.37 4.29
CA ASP A 804 -0.57 -15.28 5.25
C ASP A 804 -0.02 -15.82 6.57
N PHE A 805 1.14 -15.32 6.97
CA PHE A 805 1.77 -15.59 8.25
C PHE A 805 1.90 -14.28 9.05
N PRO A 806 1.86 -14.33 10.39
CA PRO A 806 1.83 -13.12 11.24
C PRO A 806 3.03 -12.19 11.06
N GLU A 807 4.13 -12.71 10.50
CA GLU A 807 5.45 -12.06 10.40
C GLU A 807 5.68 -11.45 9.02
N ARG A 808 4.69 -11.56 8.14
CA ARG A 808 4.78 -11.18 6.74
C ARG A 808 5.24 -9.75 6.54
N LYS A 809 4.62 -8.78 7.24
CA LYS A 809 4.97 -7.35 7.12
C LYS A 809 6.44 -7.06 7.49
N ALA A 810 6.96 -7.70 8.54
CA ALA A 810 8.36 -7.51 8.95
C ALA A 810 9.33 -8.16 7.96
N CYS A 811 8.97 -9.34 7.43
CA CYS A 811 9.72 -10.02 6.38
C CYS A 811 9.75 -9.19 5.08
N GLU A 812 8.61 -8.63 4.66
CA GLU A 812 8.50 -7.74 3.49
C GLU A 812 9.42 -6.52 3.64
N ARG A 813 9.36 -5.81 4.77
CA ARG A 813 10.23 -4.63 5.00
C ARG A 813 11.72 -4.98 5.06
N THR A 814 12.06 -6.15 5.63
CA THR A 814 13.44 -6.64 5.66
C THR A 814 13.95 -6.92 4.24
N ALA A 815 13.15 -7.62 3.43
CA ALA A 815 13.49 -7.92 2.04
C ALA A 815 13.66 -6.64 1.21
N LEU A 816 12.77 -5.65 1.37
CA LEU A 816 12.88 -4.35 0.70
C LEU A 816 14.17 -3.62 1.07
N SER A 817 14.51 -3.59 2.37
CA SER A 817 15.74 -2.95 2.85
C SER A 817 16.99 -3.66 2.30
N CYS A 818 16.96 -5.00 2.16
CA CYS A 818 18.04 -5.75 1.52
C CYS A 818 18.20 -5.39 0.03
N LEU A 819 17.10 -5.31 -0.73
CA LEU A 819 17.11 -4.93 -2.15
C LEU A 819 17.63 -3.49 -2.35
N ASN A 820 17.18 -2.56 -1.49
CA ASN A 820 17.67 -1.17 -1.51
C ASN A 820 19.17 -1.07 -1.25
N ILE A 821 19.72 -1.88 -0.33
CA ILE A 821 21.17 -1.94 -0.11
C ILE A 821 21.89 -2.37 -1.39
N PHE A 822 21.39 -3.39 -2.10
CA PHE A 822 21.98 -3.82 -3.36
C PHE A 822 21.93 -2.71 -4.42
N ASN A 823 20.77 -2.08 -4.64
CA ASN A 823 20.66 -1.01 -5.63
C ASN A 823 21.57 0.19 -5.29
N ARG A 824 21.64 0.59 -4.02
CA ARG A 824 22.56 1.65 -3.58
C ARG A 824 24.02 1.26 -3.77
N CYS A 825 24.40 0.00 -3.53
CA CYS A 825 25.74 -0.50 -3.83
C CYS A 825 26.04 -0.42 -5.32
N ILE A 826 25.12 -0.84 -6.20
CA ILE A 826 25.27 -0.79 -7.67
C ILE A 826 25.56 0.65 -8.13
N GLN A 827 24.80 1.62 -7.64
CA GLN A 827 24.97 3.04 -8.02
C GLN A 827 26.34 3.62 -7.63
N MET A 828 26.91 3.19 -6.50
CA MET A 828 28.18 3.72 -6.00
C MET A 828 29.40 2.91 -6.45
N GLN A 829 29.18 1.67 -6.90
CA GLN A 829 30.25 0.72 -7.18
C GLN A 829 31.23 1.22 -8.25
N GLU A 830 30.75 1.80 -9.34
CA GLU A 830 31.62 2.22 -10.45
C GLU A 830 32.61 3.31 -10.00
N ILE A 831 32.10 4.34 -9.32
CA ILE A 831 32.89 5.45 -8.78
C ILE A 831 33.90 4.92 -7.75
N PHE A 832 33.45 4.05 -6.83
CA PHE A 832 34.31 3.48 -5.80
C PHE A 832 35.42 2.59 -6.37
N LEU A 833 35.11 1.73 -7.35
CA LEU A 833 36.09 0.88 -8.01
C LEU A 833 37.11 1.70 -8.81
N GLU A 834 36.70 2.79 -9.45
CA GLU A 834 37.61 3.70 -10.13
C GLU A 834 38.59 4.36 -9.16
N MET A 835 38.09 4.85 -8.01
CA MET A 835 38.95 5.46 -6.98
C MET A 835 39.91 4.45 -6.33
N VAL A 836 39.44 3.24 -6.03
CA VAL A 836 40.29 2.15 -5.50
C VAL A 836 41.43 1.81 -6.47
N ARG A 837 41.17 1.85 -7.79
CA ARG A 837 42.16 1.61 -8.84
C ARG A 837 43.12 2.79 -8.99
N SER A 838 42.63 4.03 -8.98
CA SER A 838 43.46 5.22 -9.17
C SER A 838 44.42 5.45 -8.00
N GLU A 839 44.00 5.11 -6.78
CA GLU A 839 44.82 5.25 -5.57
C GLU A 839 45.73 4.04 -5.28
N GLY A 840 45.58 2.92 -6.02
CA GLY A 840 46.42 1.73 -5.85
C GLY A 840 46.28 1.07 -4.48
N SER A 841 45.09 1.15 -3.86
CA SER A 841 44.86 0.59 -2.52
C SER A 841 44.95 -0.95 -2.51
N SER A 842 45.32 -1.54 -1.37
CA SER A 842 45.40 -3.00 -1.21
C SER A 842 44.04 -3.70 -1.04
N LEU A 843 42.93 -2.97 -1.14
CA LEU A 843 41.58 -3.50 -0.95
C LEU A 843 41.19 -4.39 -2.13
N ARG A 844 40.87 -5.65 -1.84
CA ARG A 844 40.34 -6.60 -2.83
C ARG A 844 38.85 -6.37 -2.97
N VAL A 845 38.44 -5.61 -3.97
CA VAL A 845 37.04 -5.26 -4.24
C VAL A 845 36.62 -5.92 -5.56
N THR A 846 35.45 -6.56 -5.55
CA THR A 846 34.89 -7.27 -6.72
C THR A 846 33.56 -6.61 -7.12
N SER A 847 33.18 -6.73 -8.40
CA SER A 847 31.89 -6.22 -8.87
C SER A 847 30.74 -7.01 -8.23
N LEU A 848 29.72 -6.31 -7.74
CA LEU A 848 28.54 -6.94 -7.16
C LEU A 848 27.85 -7.88 -8.16
N GLY A 849 27.82 -7.53 -9.44
CA GLY A 849 27.24 -8.40 -10.48
C GLY A 849 27.91 -9.78 -10.55
N THR A 850 29.22 -9.86 -10.34
CA THR A 850 29.93 -11.14 -10.27
C THR A 850 29.72 -11.88 -8.95
N LEU A 851 29.54 -11.15 -7.84
CA LEU A 851 29.25 -11.74 -6.53
C LEU A 851 27.83 -12.34 -6.47
N LEU A 852 26.85 -11.67 -7.09
CA LEU A 852 25.46 -12.17 -7.20
C LEU A 852 25.35 -13.42 -8.06
N LEU A 853 26.27 -13.63 -9.01
CA LEU A 853 26.39 -14.86 -9.82
C LEU A 853 27.25 -15.93 -9.13
N GLY A 854 27.69 -15.68 -7.90
CA GLY A 854 28.43 -16.63 -7.09
C GLY A 854 27.59 -17.84 -6.68
N VAL A 855 28.28 -18.90 -6.25
CA VAL A 855 27.62 -20.13 -5.79
C VAL A 855 27.02 -19.90 -4.40
N ASN A 856 25.72 -20.14 -4.27
CA ASN A 856 25.06 -20.12 -2.97
C ASN A 856 25.53 -21.31 -2.13
N GLN A 857 26.00 -21.04 -0.92
CA GLN A 857 26.53 -22.06 -0.01
C GLN A 857 25.47 -23.07 0.46
N ARG A 858 24.18 -22.69 0.40
CA ARG A 858 23.09 -23.51 0.92
C ARG A 858 22.49 -24.43 -0.13
N THR A 859 22.40 -23.97 -1.38
CA THR A 859 21.88 -24.75 -2.52
C THR A 859 22.98 -25.38 -3.36
N ASN A 860 24.24 -24.97 -3.16
CA ASN A 860 25.38 -25.32 -3.99
C ASN A 860 25.17 -24.98 -5.48
N ARG A 861 24.28 -24.03 -5.77
CA ARG A 861 23.95 -23.55 -7.13
C ARG A 861 24.02 -22.02 -7.16
N PRO A 862 24.33 -21.39 -8.31
CA PRO A 862 24.32 -19.93 -8.44
C PRO A 862 22.88 -19.41 -8.58
N ASP A 863 22.05 -19.51 -7.54
CA ASP A 863 20.61 -19.24 -7.61
C ASP A 863 20.17 -17.89 -7.01
N HIS A 864 21.09 -17.06 -6.51
CA HIS A 864 20.76 -15.76 -5.91
C HIS A 864 19.96 -14.86 -6.86
N MET A 865 20.38 -14.77 -8.13
CA MET A 865 19.66 -13.98 -9.15
C MET A 865 18.26 -14.54 -9.46
N LEU A 866 18.07 -15.86 -9.39
CA LEU A 866 16.76 -16.47 -9.55
C LEU A 866 15.81 -16.04 -8.42
N LYS A 867 16.31 -15.99 -7.19
CA LYS A 867 15.54 -15.54 -6.01
C LYS A 867 15.18 -14.06 -6.12
N ILE A 868 16.10 -13.20 -6.56
CA ILE A 868 15.84 -11.78 -6.80
C ILE A 868 14.80 -11.61 -7.92
N ALA A 869 14.94 -12.35 -9.02
CA ALA A 869 13.99 -12.29 -10.14
C ALA A 869 12.56 -12.73 -9.76
N LYS A 870 12.40 -13.64 -8.80
CA LYS A 870 11.07 -14.02 -8.29
C LYS A 870 10.31 -12.86 -7.62
N PHE A 871 11.01 -11.89 -7.02
CA PHE A 871 10.34 -10.70 -6.46
C PHE A 871 9.64 -9.86 -7.52
N VAL A 872 10.13 -9.90 -8.76
CA VAL A 872 9.44 -9.30 -9.91
C VAL A 872 8.09 -10.00 -10.06
N SER A 873 8.03 -11.33 -10.10
CA SER A 873 6.78 -12.09 -10.19
C SER A 873 5.78 -11.87 -9.04
N TYR A 874 6.19 -11.36 -7.87
CA TYR A 874 5.28 -11.01 -6.77
C TYR A 874 4.72 -9.58 -6.88
N GLY A 875 5.22 -8.79 -7.82
CA GLY A 875 4.91 -7.37 -7.97
C GLY A 875 3.48 -7.06 -8.40
N SER A 876 2.82 -7.95 -9.16
CA SER A 876 1.46 -7.72 -9.67
C SER A 876 0.41 -7.70 -8.56
N GLU A 877 0.56 -8.54 -7.53
CA GLU A 877 -0.50 -8.78 -6.54
C GLU A 877 -0.23 -8.14 -5.17
N TYR A 878 1.04 -7.97 -4.74
CA TYR A 878 1.33 -7.64 -3.32
C TYR A 878 2.45 -6.63 -3.06
N MET A 879 3.49 -6.56 -3.89
CA MET A 879 4.74 -5.87 -3.54
C MET A 879 5.35 -5.08 -4.72
N PRO A 880 4.73 -3.94 -5.11
CA PRO A 880 5.22 -3.12 -6.20
C PRO A 880 6.62 -2.50 -5.94
N ASP A 881 6.91 -2.06 -4.71
CA ASP A 881 8.21 -1.49 -4.34
C ASP A 881 9.36 -2.49 -4.52
N HIS A 882 9.17 -3.73 -4.05
CA HIS A 882 10.17 -4.79 -4.22
C HIS A 882 10.40 -5.12 -5.68
N ALA A 883 9.35 -5.07 -6.50
CA ALA A 883 9.46 -5.33 -7.93
C ALA A 883 10.28 -4.24 -8.63
N VAL A 884 10.17 -2.96 -8.24
CA VAL A 884 11.01 -1.87 -8.79
C VAL A 884 12.48 -2.14 -8.51
N GLU A 885 12.82 -2.44 -7.25
CA GLU A 885 14.20 -2.65 -6.83
C GLU A 885 14.79 -3.96 -7.39
N ALA A 886 13.98 -5.03 -7.44
CA ALA A 886 14.41 -6.29 -8.06
C ALA A 886 14.59 -6.14 -9.58
N ALA A 887 13.72 -5.38 -10.26
CA ALA A 887 13.84 -5.10 -11.69
C ALA A 887 15.08 -4.25 -12.01
N SER A 888 15.44 -3.29 -11.15
CA SER A 888 16.64 -2.47 -11.34
C SER A 888 17.92 -3.29 -11.19
N ILE A 889 17.98 -4.17 -10.17
CA ILE A 889 19.09 -5.11 -9.98
C ILE A 889 19.19 -6.08 -11.16
N LEU A 890 18.05 -6.63 -11.61
CA LEU A 890 18.02 -7.52 -12.77
C LEU A 890 18.49 -6.79 -14.04
N ALA A 891 18.06 -5.54 -14.25
CA ALA A 891 18.47 -4.73 -15.39
C ALA A 891 19.99 -4.50 -15.41
N PHE A 892 20.58 -4.19 -14.26
CA PHE A 892 22.02 -4.01 -14.13
C PHE A 892 22.80 -5.29 -14.43
N VAL A 893 22.41 -6.44 -13.86
CA VAL A 893 23.13 -7.70 -14.14
C VAL A 893 22.89 -8.16 -15.59
N ALA A 894 21.71 -7.89 -16.15
CA ALA A 894 21.37 -8.21 -17.53
C ALA A 894 22.06 -7.29 -18.56
N SER A 895 22.60 -6.13 -18.18
CA SER A 895 23.41 -5.31 -19.09
C SER A 895 24.85 -5.84 -19.25
N ILE A 896 25.31 -6.68 -18.31
CA ILE A 896 26.68 -7.23 -18.31
C ILE A 896 26.78 -8.36 -19.36
N PRO A 897 27.66 -8.25 -20.37
CA PRO A 897 27.78 -9.29 -21.41
C PRO A 897 28.28 -10.64 -20.90
N SER A 898 29.23 -10.65 -19.96
CA SER A 898 29.79 -11.88 -19.40
C SER A 898 28.81 -12.68 -18.53
N ALA A 899 27.77 -12.03 -18.00
CA ALA A 899 26.76 -12.64 -17.15
C ALA A 899 25.71 -13.45 -17.93
N GLN A 900 25.53 -13.16 -19.23
CA GLN A 900 24.39 -13.65 -20.02
C GLN A 900 24.32 -15.17 -20.11
N GLN A 901 25.46 -15.86 -20.28
CA GLN A 901 25.47 -17.31 -20.42
C GLN A 901 25.02 -18.02 -19.13
N GLN A 902 25.47 -17.52 -17.97
CA GLN A 902 25.08 -18.05 -16.67
C GLN A 902 23.62 -17.73 -16.35
N LEU A 903 23.17 -16.51 -16.63
CA LEU A 903 21.76 -16.13 -16.47
C LEU A 903 20.84 -16.98 -17.35
N LEU A 904 21.19 -17.19 -18.62
CA LEU A 904 20.40 -18.03 -19.52
C LEU A 904 20.33 -19.47 -19.03
N ALA A 905 21.43 -20.05 -18.56
CA ALA A 905 21.42 -21.40 -18.00
C ALA A 905 20.45 -21.50 -16.81
N LEU A 906 20.47 -20.52 -15.90
CA LEU A 906 19.61 -20.51 -14.71
C LEU A 906 18.12 -20.30 -15.02
N PHE A 907 17.81 -19.43 -15.98
CA PHE A 907 16.43 -19.04 -16.28
C PHE A 907 15.76 -20.02 -17.24
N THR A 908 16.51 -20.89 -17.93
CA THR A 908 15.96 -21.89 -18.87
C THR A 908 15.72 -23.25 -18.23
N GLU A 909 16.15 -23.47 -16.99
CA GLU A 909 15.82 -24.69 -16.25
C GLU A 909 14.30 -24.74 -15.94
N GLU A 910 13.60 -25.78 -16.41
CA GLU A 910 12.20 -26.01 -16.02
C GLU A 910 12.12 -26.33 -14.50
N PRO A 911 11.22 -25.69 -13.72
CA PRO A 911 10.08 -24.84 -14.10
C PRO A 911 10.32 -23.31 -14.08
N ASN A 912 11.56 -22.85 -13.87
CA ASN A 912 11.89 -21.43 -13.67
C ASN A 912 11.64 -20.56 -14.92
N ASP A 913 11.86 -21.13 -16.10
CA ASP A 913 11.55 -20.53 -17.41
C ASP A 913 10.14 -19.93 -17.43
N VAL A 914 9.18 -20.75 -17.02
CA VAL A 914 7.77 -20.41 -17.04
C VAL A 914 7.46 -19.31 -16.02
N ILE A 915 7.95 -19.46 -14.78
CA ILE A 915 7.60 -18.56 -13.66
C ILE A 915 8.12 -17.14 -13.90
N ILE A 916 9.36 -16.99 -14.35
CA ILE A 916 9.98 -15.67 -14.48
C ILE A 916 9.55 -14.98 -15.75
N ARG A 917 9.52 -15.69 -16.90
CA ARG A 917 9.00 -15.08 -18.13
C ARG A 917 7.55 -14.64 -17.94
N HIS A 918 6.73 -15.47 -17.30
CA HIS A 918 5.35 -15.11 -17.01
C HIS A 918 5.24 -13.94 -16.03
N GLY A 919 6.01 -13.94 -14.93
CA GLY A 919 5.95 -12.84 -13.96
C GLY A 919 6.34 -11.49 -14.56
N ILE A 920 7.34 -11.44 -15.45
CA ILE A 920 7.71 -10.20 -16.16
C ILE A 920 6.62 -9.77 -17.15
N VAL A 921 6.02 -10.73 -17.88
CA VAL A 921 4.92 -10.49 -18.83
C VAL A 921 3.69 -9.95 -18.10
N GLU A 922 3.33 -10.56 -16.99
CA GLU A 922 2.21 -10.19 -16.15
C GLU A 922 2.34 -8.76 -15.63
N ILE A 923 3.50 -8.36 -15.10
CA ILE A 923 3.76 -6.97 -14.68
C ILE A 923 3.60 -5.97 -15.82
N LEU A 924 4.02 -6.32 -17.04
CA LEU A 924 3.86 -5.42 -18.19
C LEU A 924 2.38 -5.23 -18.55
N ASP A 925 1.59 -6.29 -18.47
CA ASP A 925 0.16 -6.29 -18.78
C ASP A 925 -0.73 -5.75 -17.65
N ASP A 926 -0.34 -5.93 -16.39
CA ASP A 926 -1.21 -5.64 -15.25
C ASP A 926 -1.33 -4.14 -14.94
N ALA A 927 -2.50 -3.79 -14.42
CA ALA A 927 -2.78 -2.51 -13.81
C ALA A 927 -2.41 -2.58 -12.32
N PHE A 928 -1.45 -1.78 -11.89
CA PHE A 928 -1.02 -1.72 -10.49
C PHE A 928 -1.99 -0.86 -9.70
N GLU A 929 -2.27 -1.25 -8.44
CA GLU A 929 -3.02 -0.40 -7.50
C GLU A 929 -2.32 0.95 -7.28
N ASN A 930 -0.99 0.97 -7.25
CA ASN A 930 -0.16 2.18 -7.22
C ASN A 930 0.40 2.50 -8.62
N GLU A 931 -0.27 3.39 -9.35
CA GLU A 931 0.10 3.76 -10.72
C GLU A 931 1.56 4.25 -10.86
N GLU A 932 2.06 5.04 -9.89
CA GLU A 932 3.44 5.57 -9.94
C GLU A 932 4.52 4.48 -9.84
N GLN A 933 4.35 3.52 -8.94
CA GLN A 933 5.29 2.42 -8.77
C GLN A 933 5.20 1.48 -9.97
N GLY A 934 3.98 1.18 -10.43
CA GLY A 934 3.75 0.42 -11.66
C GLY A 934 4.45 1.05 -12.87
N ARG A 935 4.35 2.37 -13.04
CA ARG A 935 5.07 3.14 -14.07
C ARG A 935 6.59 2.90 -13.96
N LYS A 936 7.17 3.00 -12.76
CA LYS A 936 8.61 2.82 -12.54
C LYS A 936 9.08 1.40 -12.91
N VAL A 937 8.34 0.36 -12.51
CA VAL A 937 8.69 -1.03 -12.88
C VAL A 937 8.63 -1.22 -14.40
N LYS A 938 7.54 -0.78 -15.04
CA LYS A 938 7.38 -0.90 -16.50
C LYS A 938 8.50 -0.18 -17.24
N LEU A 939 8.85 1.05 -16.84
CA LEU A 939 9.96 1.80 -17.43
C LEU A 939 11.31 1.09 -17.24
N CYS A 940 11.59 0.56 -16.04
CA CYS A 940 12.83 -0.14 -15.75
C CYS A 940 12.99 -1.41 -16.62
N LEU A 941 11.92 -2.19 -16.75
CA LEU A 941 11.91 -3.39 -17.59
C LEU A 941 12.04 -3.06 -19.08
N LEU A 942 11.35 -2.01 -19.56
CA LEU A 942 11.48 -1.57 -20.95
C LEU A 942 12.91 -1.09 -21.26
N LYS A 943 13.53 -0.33 -20.36
CA LYS A 943 14.93 0.09 -20.50
C LYS A 943 15.91 -1.10 -20.49
N MET A 944 15.67 -2.10 -19.62
CA MET A 944 16.44 -3.35 -19.64
C MET A 944 16.35 -4.05 -21.00
N LEU A 945 15.14 -4.17 -21.55
CA LEU A 945 14.93 -4.77 -22.86
C LEU A 945 15.65 -3.97 -23.96
N GLN A 946 15.63 -2.64 -23.91
CA GLN A 946 16.34 -1.79 -24.89
C GLN A 946 17.85 -2.01 -24.85
N GLN A 947 18.46 -1.98 -23.67
CA GLN A 947 19.89 -2.19 -23.50
C GLN A 947 20.32 -3.61 -23.93
N GLY A 948 19.50 -4.61 -23.62
CA GLY A 948 19.83 -6.01 -23.90
C GLY A 948 19.63 -6.46 -25.35
N VAL A 949 18.97 -5.67 -26.20
CA VAL A 949 18.81 -5.95 -27.64
C VAL A 949 20.15 -5.91 -28.37
N ASN A 950 21.05 -5.00 -28.00
CA ASN A 950 22.35 -4.86 -28.65
C ASN A 950 23.41 -5.86 -28.16
N LEU A 951 23.07 -6.74 -27.21
CA LEU A 951 23.98 -7.75 -26.68
C LEU A 951 24.18 -8.92 -27.66
N PRO A 952 25.35 -9.59 -27.62
CA PRO A 952 25.59 -10.76 -28.47
C PRO A 952 24.59 -11.89 -28.18
N HIS A 953 24.05 -12.49 -29.23
CA HIS A 953 23.13 -13.62 -29.11
C HIS A 953 23.88 -14.92 -28.72
N PRO A 954 23.34 -15.75 -27.81
CA PRO A 954 22.07 -15.60 -27.08
C PRO A 954 22.19 -14.76 -25.81
N SER A 955 21.19 -13.91 -25.54
CA SER A 955 21.06 -13.12 -24.29
C SER A 955 19.70 -13.35 -23.61
N LEU A 956 19.58 -13.00 -22.33
CA LEU A 956 18.31 -13.10 -21.57
C LEU A 956 17.17 -12.34 -22.26
N VAL A 957 17.45 -11.15 -22.80
CA VAL A 957 16.46 -10.31 -23.49
C VAL A 957 15.95 -10.97 -24.77
N HIS A 958 16.82 -11.64 -25.54
CA HIS A 958 16.37 -12.41 -26.71
C HIS A 958 15.37 -13.51 -26.32
N PHE A 959 15.63 -14.20 -25.20
CA PHE A 959 14.71 -15.22 -24.67
C PHE A 959 13.38 -14.61 -24.19
N LEU A 960 13.41 -13.49 -23.45
CA LEU A 960 12.19 -12.81 -22.96
C LEU A 960 11.30 -12.25 -24.09
N LEU A 961 11.91 -11.78 -25.19
CA LEU A 961 11.20 -11.34 -26.40
C LEU A 961 10.64 -12.51 -27.23
N GLY A 962 10.95 -13.76 -26.87
CA GLY A 962 10.44 -14.96 -27.53
C GLY A 962 11.30 -15.48 -28.69
N PHE A 963 12.54 -15.03 -28.83
CA PHE A 963 13.48 -15.60 -29.79
C PHE A 963 14.02 -16.95 -29.29
N SER A 964 14.19 -17.91 -30.20
CA SER A 964 14.76 -19.22 -29.87
C SER A 964 16.25 -19.12 -29.53
N ILE A 965 16.66 -19.75 -28.42
CA ILE A 965 18.07 -19.78 -27.97
C ILE A 965 18.95 -20.63 -28.90
N GLN A 966 18.38 -21.67 -29.53
CA GLN A 966 19.13 -22.65 -30.33
C GLN A 966 19.26 -22.29 -31.81
N LYS A 967 18.38 -21.44 -32.36
CA LYS A 967 18.40 -21.06 -33.79
C LYS A 967 18.88 -19.62 -33.93
N PRO A 968 19.60 -19.28 -35.02
CA PRO A 968 19.98 -17.90 -35.27
C PRO A 968 18.74 -17.01 -35.38
N LEU A 969 18.85 -15.77 -34.90
CA LEU A 969 17.75 -14.78 -34.82
C LEU A 969 16.94 -14.64 -36.12
N GLN A 970 17.58 -14.72 -37.28
CA GLN A 970 16.91 -14.58 -38.58
C GLN A 970 15.89 -15.69 -38.89
N LYS A 971 16.06 -16.87 -38.27
CA LYS A 971 15.22 -18.07 -38.49
C LYS A 971 14.20 -18.31 -37.38
N SER A 972 14.14 -17.44 -36.36
CA SER A 972 13.13 -17.54 -35.31
C SER A 972 11.74 -17.28 -35.87
N GLN A 973 10.76 -18.10 -35.50
CA GLN A 973 9.36 -17.90 -35.87
C GLN A 973 8.60 -17.37 -34.65
N LEU A 974 8.27 -16.09 -34.65
CA LEU A 974 7.38 -15.48 -33.67
C LEU A 974 5.93 -15.83 -34.03
N GLN A 975 5.16 -16.28 -33.04
CA GLN A 975 3.78 -16.73 -33.19
C GLN A 975 2.92 -16.10 -32.10
N ASN A 976 1.60 -15.99 -32.36
CA ASN A 976 0.68 -15.47 -31.37
C ASN A 976 0.61 -16.40 -30.15
N PRO A 977 0.29 -15.88 -28.96
CA PRO A 977 0.14 -16.72 -27.77
C PRO A 977 -0.84 -17.88 -28.02
N GLY A 978 -0.46 -19.09 -27.66
CA GLY A 978 -1.27 -20.31 -27.79
C GLY A 978 -1.16 -21.07 -29.11
N VAL A 979 -0.63 -20.44 -30.18
CA VAL A 979 -0.41 -21.14 -31.45
C VAL A 979 0.79 -22.08 -31.28
N TYR A 980 0.60 -23.39 -31.55
CA TYR A 980 1.59 -24.45 -31.26
C TYR A 980 2.09 -24.49 -29.79
N GLY A 981 1.31 -23.96 -28.84
CA GLY A 981 1.70 -23.93 -27.43
C GLY A 981 2.73 -22.86 -27.06
N THR A 982 2.95 -21.84 -27.90
CA THR A 982 3.86 -20.74 -27.55
C THR A 982 3.30 -19.89 -26.40
N PRO A 983 4.04 -19.70 -25.30
CA PRO A 983 3.59 -18.87 -24.18
C PRO A 983 3.59 -17.39 -24.55
N LYS A 984 2.82 -16.58 -23.80
CA LYS A 984 2.90 -15.12 -23.90
C LYS A 984 4.32 -14.65 -23.52
N ASN A 985 4.81 -13.64 -24.22
CA ASN A 985 6.19 -13.14 -24.09
C ASN A 985 6.17 -11.61 -23.98
N CYS A 986 7.31 -10.98 -23.66
CA CYS A 986 7.37 -9.53 -23.44
C CYS A 986 7.05 -8.72 -24.70
N LEU A 987 7.28 -9.26 -25.91
CA LEU A 987 6.89 -8.61 -27.16
C LEU A 987 5.37 -8.51 -27.29
N HIS A 988 4.62 -9.55 -26.89
CA HIS A 988 3.16 -9.52 -26.88
C HIS A 988 2.61 -8.47 -25.91
N SER A 989 3.15 -8.38 -24.69
CA SER A 989 2.75 -7.38 -23.71
C SER A 989 3.11 -5.97 -24.17
N LEU A 990 4.29 -5.76 -24.77
CA LEU A 990 4.68 -4.48 -25.38
C LEU A 990 3.65 -4.01 -26.40
N LEU A 991 3.22 -4.91 -27.30
CA LEU A 991 2.24 -4.57 -28.33
C LEU A 991 0.86 -4.31 -27.73
N ASN A 992 0.49 -5.02 -26.67
CA ASN A 992 -0.77 -4.78 -25.96
C ASN A 992 -0.78 -3.40 -25.27
N ILE A 993 0.32 -3.00 -24.62
CA ILE A 993 0.49 -1.66 -24.03
C ILE A 993 0.32 -0.57 -25.10
N LEU A 994 0.92 -0.77 -26.28
CA LEU A 994 0.79 0.18 -27.37
C LEU A 994 -0.64 0.23 -27.94
N ASP A 995 -1.36 -0.90 -27.98
CA ASP A 995 -2.77 -0.97 -28.40
C ASP A 995 -3.70 -0.25 -27.41
N GLU A 996 -3.43 -0.37 -26.12
CA GLU A 996 -4.20 0.30 -25.07
C GLU A 996 -4.01 1.82 -25.10
N ASN A 997 -2.86 2.32 -25.54
CA ASN A 997 -2.65 3.75 -25.77
C ASN A 997 -3.62 4.34 -26.81
N LEU A 998 -4.07 3.57 -27.82
CA LEU A 998 -5.09 4.05 -28.76
C LEU A 998 -6.42 4.37 -28.08
N LYS A 999 -6.66 3.85 -26.87
CA LYS A 999 -7.84 4.10 -26.04
C LYS A 999 -7.62 5.22 -25.02
N GLY A 1000 -6.43 5.83 -24.96
CA GLY A 1000 -6.09 6.93 -24.05
C GLY A 1000 -5.83 6.52 -22.58
N LEU A 1001 -5.62 5.22 -22.31
CA LEU A 1001 -5.57 4.67 -20.95
C LEU A 1001 -4.15 4.52 -20.37
N VAL A 1002 -3.10 4.87 -21.11
CA VAL A 1002 -1.70 4.58 -20.74
C VAL A 1002 -0.88 5.86 -20.64
N ASP A 1003 0.00 5.91 -19.65
CA ASP A 1003 0.95 7.00 -19.42
C ASP A 1003 1.89 7.23 -20.61
N ALA A 1004 2.07 8.49 -21.00
CA ALA A 1004 2.85 8.91 -22.16
C ALA A 1004 4.32 8.47 -22.10
N ALA A 1005 4.92 8.37 -20.90
CA ALA A 1005 6.31 7.94 -20.76
C ALA A 1005 6.51 6.45 -21.06
N VAL A 1006 5.59 5.59 -20.62
CA VAL A 1006 5.67 4.14 -20.89
C VAL A 1006 5.48 3.89 -22.38
N VAL A 1007 4.57 4.63 -23.01
CA VAL A 1007 4.33 4.60 -24.45
C VAL A 1007 5.58 5.03 -25.23
N MET A 1008 6.23 6.11 -24.82
CA MET A 1008 7.48 6.59 -25.43
C MET A 1008 8.56 5.50 -25.40
N GLU A 1009 8.84 4.91 -24.23
CA GLU A 1009 9.84 3.84 -24.11
C GLU A 1009 9.42 2.57 -24.86
N GLY A 1010 8.12 2.31 -24.98
CA GLY A 1010 7.58 1.21 -25.77
C GLY A 1010 7.85 1.37 -27.27
N TYR A 1011 7.57 2.54 -27.84
CA TYR A 1011 7.90 2.83 -29.24
C TYR A 1011 9.42 2.94 -29.48
N LYS A 1012 10.20 3.44 -28.51
CA LYS A 1012 11.67 3.43 -28.56
C LYS A 1012 12.21 2.00 -28.62
N LEU A 1013 11.69 1.09 -27.78
CA LEU A 1013 12.05 -0.33 -27.82
C LEU A 1013 11.70 -0.97 -29.18
N LEU A 1014 10.51 -0.69 -29.70
CA LEU A 1014 10.11 -1.19 -31.02
C LEU A 1014 11.05 -0.68 -32.13
N HIS A 1015 11.42 0.61 -32.07
CA HIS A 1015 12.41 1.19 -32.98
C HIS A 1015 13.74 0.44 -32.90
N VAL A 1016 14.29 0.24 -31.70
CA VAL A 1016 15.59 -0.42 -31.50
C VAL A 1016 15.57 -1.87 -32.01
N ILE A 1017 14.48 -2.59 -31.80
CA ILE A 1017 14.31 -3.95 -32.34
C ILE A 1017 14.27 -3.95 -33.87
N LEU A 1018 13.60 -2.95 -34.48
CA LEU A 1018 13.47 -2.83 -35.93
C LEU A 1018 14.72 -2.29 -36.63
N SER A 1019 15.54 -1.49 -35.94
CA SER A 1019 16.83 -1.02 -36.46
C SER A 1019 17.89 -2.11 -36.46
N HIS A 1020 17.73 -3.15 -35.64
CA HIS A 1020 18.67 -4.27 -35.58
C HIS A 1020 18.65 -5.12 -36.87
N GLY A 1021 19.84 -5.29 -37.48
CA GLY A 1021 19.98 -5.90 -38.81
C GLY A 1021 19.48 -7.33 -38.95
N THR A 1022 19.42 -8.11 -37.86
CA THR A 1022 19.01 -9.53 -37.88
C THR A 1022 17.62 -9.83 -37.31
N MET A 1023 17.08 -8.95 -36.45
CA MET A 1023 15.80 -9.16 -35.76
C MET A 1023 14.62 -8.47 -36.45
N SER A 1024 14.91 -7.40 -37.21
CA SER A 1024 13.91 -6.63 -37.94
C SER A 1024 12.99 -7.50 -38.79
N TYR A 1025 13.52 -8.54 -39.43
CA TYR A 1025 12.74 -9.37 -40.33
C TYR A 1025 11.67 -10.25 -39.63
N PRO A 1026 12.02 -11.12 -38.67
CA PRO A 1026 11.02 -11.90 -37.92
C PRO A 1026 9.92 -11.03 -37.30
N VAL A 1027 10.28 -9.87 -36.75
CA VAL A 1027 9.35 -8.96 -36.05
C VAL A 1027 8.42 -8.25 -37.05
N LEU A 1028 8.94 -7.70 -38.15
CA LEU A 1028 8.09 -7.10 -39.19
C LEU A 1028 7.14 -8.14 -39.81
N ARG A 1029 7.60 -9.38 -40.01
CA ARG A 1029 6.73 -10.46 -40.49
C ARG A 1029 5.58 -10.73 -39.51
N PHE A 1030 5.87 -10.74 -38.22
CA PHE A 1030 4.88 -10.93 -37.16
C PHE A 1030 3.85 -9.79 -37.11
N LEU A 1031 4.32 -8.53 -37.09
CA LEU A 1031 3.48 -7.32 -37.10
C LEU A 1031 2.56 -7.22 -38.34
N LYS A 1032 3.04 -7.68 -39.50
CA LYS A 1032 2.28 -7.69 -40.77
C LYS A 1032 1.24 -8.79 -40.83
N GLY A 1033 1.62 -10.02 -40.49
CA GLY A 1033 0.79 -11.20 -40.70
C GLY A 1033 -0.32 -11.36 -39.66
N ASN A 1034 0.05 -11.33 -38.38
CA ASN A 1034 -0.82 -11.80 -37.30
C ASN A 1034 -1.61 -10.67 -36.60
N LEU A 1035 -1.15 -9.42 -36.69
CA LEU A 1035 -1.72 -8.26 -35.99
C LEU A 1035 -2.38 -7.23 -36.94
N ARG A 1036 -2.85 -7.69 -38.11
CA ARG A 1036 -3.60 -6.86 -39.09
C ARG A 1036 -2.97 -5.48 -39.39
N ASN A 1037 -1.69 -5.45 -39.77
CA ASN A 1037 -0.93 -4.21 -40.07
C ASN A 1037 -0.89 -3.21 -38.90
N PHE A 1038 -0.37 -3.64 -37.75
CA PHE A 1038 -0.18 -2.82 -36.55
C PHE A 1038 0.33 -1.39 -36.84
N LEU A 1039 1.42 -1.22 -37.58
CA LEU A 1039 1.99 0.11 -37.87
C LEU A 1039 1.06 1.03 -38.68
N VAL A 1040 0.18 0.47 -39.53
CA VAL A 1040 -0.82 1.22 -40.29
C VAL A 1040 -1.88 1.79 -39.34
N ARG A 1041 -2.43 0.96 -38.44
CA ARG A 1041 -3.44 1.39 -37.46
C ARG A 1041 -2.91 2.48 -36.52
N HIS A 1042 -1.67 2.34 -36.07
CA HIS A 1042 -1.06 3.34 -35.18
C HIS A 1042 -0.68 4.62 -35.94
N GLY A 1043 -0.26 4.50 -37.20
CA GLY A 1043 -0.07 5.66 -38.07
C GLY A 1043 -1.36 6.40 -38.41
N GLU A 1044 -2.50 5.70 -38.46
CA GLU A 1044 -3.82 6.31 -38.67
C GLU A 1044 -4.32 7.12 -37.47
N ALA A 1045 -3.84 6.82 -36.27
CA ALA A 1045 -4.18 7.47 -35.01
C ALA A 1045 -3.30 8.70 -34.68
N LEU A 1046 -2.35 9.05 -35.53
CA LEU A 1046 -1.53 10.27 -35.38
C LEU A 1046 -2.29 11.50 -35.89
N PRO A 1047 -2.26 12.65 -35.18
CA PRO A 1047 -1.57 12.92 -33.92
C PRO A 1047 -2.33 12.37 -32.68
N PHE A 1048 -1.59 11.89 -31.68
CA PHE A 1048 -2.18 11.30 -30.46
C PHE A 1048 -2.93 12.32 -29.57
N SER A 1049 -2.59 13.61 -29.65
CA SER A 1049 -3.28 14.69 -28.92
C SER A 1049 -3.19 16.02 -29.67
N ALA A 1050 -4.09 16.96 -29.37
CA ALA A 1050 -4.12 18.30 -29.98
C ALA A 1050 -3.02 19.23 -29.45
N SER A 1051 -2.53 19.01 -28.22
CA SER A 1051 -1.39 19.69 -27.60
C SER A 1051 -0.40 18.64 -27.06
N PRO A 1052 0.54 18.17 -27.88
CA PRO A 1052 1.38 17.04 -27.52
C PRO A 1052 2.40 17.40 -26.44
N THR A 1053 2.46 16.59 -25.39
CA THR A 1053 3.54 16.63 -24.40
C THR A 1053 4.86 16.17 -25.06
N MET A 1054 6.01 16.57 -24.53
CA MET A 1054 7.33 16.17 -25.05
C MET A 1054 7.46 14.66 -25.28
N GLU A 1055 6.95 13.86 -24.34
CA GLU A 1055 6.96 12.39 -24.40
C GLU A 1055 6.10 11.85 -25.56
N GLN A 1056 4.95 12.51 -25.83
CA GLN A 1056 4.08 12.17 -26.95
C GLN A 1056 4.74 12.54 -28.28
N GLN A 1057 5.41 13.69 -28.38
CA GLN A 1057 6.20 14.06 -29.56
C GLN A 1057 7.30 13.03 -29.83
N ASN A 1058 8.05 12.61 -28.81
CA ASN A 1058 9.08 11.57 -28.96
C ASN A 1058 8.50 10.22 -29.37
N SER A 1059 7.35 9.84 -28.83
CA SER A 1059 6.65 8.62 -29.25
C SER A 1059 6.23 8.68 -30.73
N THR A 1060 5.77 9.84 -31.21
CA THR A 1060 5.44 10.04 -32.64
C THR A 1060 6.69 9.92 -33.52
N ALA A 1061 7.82 10.46 -33.08
CA ALA A 1061 9.09 10.38 -33.80
C ALA A 1061 9.57 8.94 -33.94
N HIS A 1062 9.57 8.16 -32.85
CA HIS A 1062 9.94 6.74 -32.90
C HIS A 1062 9.00 5.90 -33.78
N LEU A 1063 7.69 6.18 -33.75
CA LEU A 1063 6.73 5.50 -34.63
C LEU A 1063 6.97 5.83 -36.11
N LEU A 1064 7.22 7.10 -36.46
CA LEU A 1064 7.56 7.50 -37.84
C LEU A 1064 8.83 6.81 -38.33
N LEU A 1065 9.84 6.70 -37.48
CA LEU A 1065 11.07 5.98 -37.79
C LEU A 1065 10.80 4.47 -38.02
N CYS A 1066 9.92 3.84 -37.23
CA CYS A 1066 9.50 2.45 -37.45
C CYS A 1066 8.82 2.28 -38.81
N ILE A 1067 7.92 3.20 -39.18
CA ILE A 1067 7.24 3.19 -40.49
C ILE A 1067 8.26 3.36 -41.63
N ALA A 1068 9.24 4.26 -41.48
CA ALA A 1068 10.28 4.47 -42.47
C ALA A 1068 11.14 3.22 -42.69
N ILE A 1069 11.51 2.51 -41.62
CA ILE A 1069 12.23 1.22 -41.70
C ILE A 1069 11.40 0.19 -42.46
N ASP A 1070 10.10 0.08 -42.17
CA ASP A 1070 9.23 -0.89 -42.86
C ASP A 1070 9.06 -0.56 -44.36
N ILE A 1071 8.94 0.72 -44.72
CA ILE A 1071 8.91 1.16 -46.12
C ILE A 1071 10.21 0.75 -46.83
N ARG A 1072 11.37 0.98 -46.21
CA ARG A 1072 12.68 0.59 -46.76
C ARG A 1072 12.79 -0.92 -46.96
N VAL A 1073 12.47 -1.72 -45.94
CA VAL A 1073 12.54 -3.19 -46.00
C VAL A 1073 11.55 -3.76 -47.02
N SER A 1074 10.35 -3.18 -47.11
CA SER A 1074 9.32 -3.60 -48.07
C SER A 1074 9.69 -3.26 -49.51
N SER A 1075 10.31 -2.09 -49.73
CA SER A 1075 10.83 -1.66 -51.03
C SER A 1075 11.97 -2.57 -51.51
N LEU A 1076 12.95 -2.86 -50.64
CA LEU A 1076 14.08 -3.75 -50.96
C LEU A 1076 13.64 -5.18 -51.33
N ARG A 1077 12.42 -5.58 -50.98
CA ARG A 1077 11.87 -6.93 -51.22
C ARG A 1077 10.77 -6.97 -52.28
N GLY A 1078 10.49 -5.84 -52.94
CA GLY A 1078 9.52 -5.77 -54.04
C GLY A 1078 8.06 -5.83 -53.62
N SER A 1079 7.72 -5.64 -52.34
CA SER A 1079 6.32 -5.59 -51.86
C SER A 1079 5.74 -4.17 -52.00
N THR A 1080 5.49 -3.73 -53.24
CA THR A 1080 5.06 -2.36 -53.57
C THR A 1080 3.71 -1.98 -52.95
N SER A 1081 2.79 -2.93 -52.80
CA SER A 1081 1.44 -2.68 -52.25
C SER A 1081 1.44 -2.29 -50.77
N GLN A 1082 2.37 -2.82 -49.97
CA GLN A 1082 2.49 -2.46 -48.54
C GLN A 1082 3.17 -1.10 -48.37
N ALA A 1083 4.24 -0.84 -49.13
CA ALA A 1083 4.90 0.46 -49.15
C ALA A 1083 3.92 1.56 -49.58
N GLN A 1084 3.06 1.29 -50.57
CA GLN A 1084 1.99 2.20 -50.98
C GLN A 1084 0.94 2.43 -49.89
N LYS A 1085 0.53 1.39 -49.15
CA LYS A 1085 -0.40 1.54 -48.02
C LYS A 1085 0.18 2.41 -46.89
N LEU A 1086 1.41 2.13 -46.46
CA LEU A 1086 2.09 2.91 -45.42
C LEU A 1086 2.36 4.36 -45.85
N ALA A 1087 2.81 4.57 -47.08
CA ALA A 1087 2.96 5.90 -47.64
C ALA A 1087 1.61 6.63 -47.70
N SER A 1088 0.53 5.93 -48.10
CA SER A 1088 -0.79 6.54 -48.13
C SER A 1088 -1.24 7.02 -46.75
N VAL A 1089 -1.00 6.31 -45.65
CA VAL A 1089 -1.38 6.76 -44.30
C VAL A 1089 -0.73 8.09 -43.92
N ILE A 1090 0.54 8.28 -44.28
CA ILE A 1090 1.32 9.49 -44.03
C ILE A 1090 0.82 10.66 -44.89
N PHE A 1091 0.46 10.39 -46.14
CA PHE A 1091 0.03 11.40 -47.12
C PHE A 1091 -1.50 11.59 -47.21
N THR A 1092 -2.32 10.76 -46.56
CA THR A 1092 -3.78 10.85 -46.58
C THR A 1092 -4.29 11.98 -45.71
N SER A 1093 -5.27 12.71 -46.26
CA SER A 1093 -5.92 13.90 -45.70
C SER A 1093 -6.86 13.52 -44.55
N GLU A 1094 -6.73 14.17 -43.40
CA GLU A 1094 -7.85 14.35 -42.48
C GLU A 1094 -8.77 15.45 -43.00
N ARG A 1095 -10.08 15.33 -42.75
CA ARG A 1095 -11.05 16.38 -42.99
C ARG A 1095 -11.16 17.23 -41.73
N THR A 1096 -10.57 18.41 -41.72
CA THR A 1096 -10.96 19.46 -40.77
C THR A 1096 -12.19 20.15 -41.35
N VAL A 1097 -13.34 20.03 -40.69
CA VAL A 1097 -14.44 20.97 -40.91
C VAL A 1097 -14.08 22.20 -40.10
N ASP A 1098 -13.76 23.30 -40.76
CA ASP A 1098 -13.66 24.61 -40.11
C ASP A 1098 -15.07 25.00 -39.64
N ILE A 1099 -15.38 24.76 -38.37
CA ILE A 1099 -16.45 25.46 -37.67
C ILE A 1099 -15.76 26.55 -36.85
N ALA A 1100 -16.00 27.80 -37.25
CA ALA A 1100 -15.59 28.97 -36.51
C ALA A 1100 -16.16 28.93 -35.08
N ASP A 1101 -15.29 29.17 -34.11
CA ASP A 1101 -15.54 29.55 -32.72
C ASP A 1101 -16.75 28.91 -32.01
N GLY A 1102 -16.49 27.83 -31.25
CA GLY A 1102 -17.41 27.33 -30.23
C GLY A 1102 -17.16 25.87 -29.85
N GLU A 1103 -16.70 25.68 -28.61
CA GLU A 1103 -16.72 24.43 -27.83
C GLU A 1103 -15.78 23.28 -28.23
N ALA A 1104 -14.94 22.91 -27.27
CA ALA A 1104 -13.98 21.82 -27.33
C ALA A 1104 -14.68 20.45 -27.27
N GLY A 1105 -14.13 19.50 -28.03
CA GLY A 1105 -14.29 18.06 -27.76
C GLY A 1105 -15.25 17.31 -28.68
N GLN A 1106 -14.92 17.15 -29.97
CA GLN A 1106 -15.45 16.06 -30.79
C GLN A 1106 -14.41 15.60 -31.83
N ARG A 1107 -13.88 14.38 -31.71
CA ARG A 1107 -13.34 13.62 -32.84
C ARG A 1107 -13.87 12.18 -32.79
N ARG A 1108 -14.86 11.92 -33.66
CA ARG A 1108 -15.56 10.64 -33.88
C ARG A 1108 -14.77 9.67 -34.76
N ASP A 1109 -15.13 8.39 -34.58
CA ASP A 1109 -14.87 7.22 -35.44
C ASP A 1109 -14.68 7.50 -36.94
N ALA A 1110 -13.45 7.26 -37.44
CA ALA A 1110 -13.07 7.45 -38.84
C ALA A 1110 -13.39 6.26 -39.77
N GLY A 1111 -14.04 5.19 -39.29
CA GLY A 1111 -14.23 3.96 -40.07
C GLY A 1111 -15.38 4.00 -41.08
N ILE A 1112 -16.55 4.52 -40.69
CA ILE A 1112 -17.81 4.37 -41.46
C ILE A 1112 -18.16 5.65 -42.25
N SER A 1113 -17.74 6.81 -41.75
CA SER A 1113 -17.98 8.12 -42.41
C SER A 1113 -17.26 8.24 -43.76
N ASN A 1114 -16.13 7.56 -43.95
CA ASN A 1114 -15.29 7.70 -45.14
C ASN A 1114 -15.90 7.07 -46.43
N LEU A 1115 -16.81 6.11 -46.32
CA LEU A 1115 -17.46 5.47 -47.48
C LEU A 1115 -18.65 6.28 -48.02
N LEU A 1116 -19.54 6.74 -47.14
CA LEU A 1116 -20.70 7.58 -47.53
C LEU A 1116 -20.26 8.95 -48.10
N SER A 1117 -19.14 9.44 -47.57
CA SER A 1117 -18.50 10.68 -47.98
C SER A 1117 -17.88 10.67 -49.37
N ARG A 1118 -17.41 9.51 -49.86
CA ARG A 1118 -16.82 9.37 -51.20
C ARG A 1118 -17.89 9.47 -52.28
N THR A 1119 -19.07 8.91 -52.01
CA THR A 1119 -20.21 8.94 -52.93
C THR A 1119 -20.80 10.36 -53.04
N PHE A 1120 -20.93 11.05 -51.91
CA PHE A 1120 -21.48 12.41 -51.85
C PHE A 1120 -20.56 13.47 -52.50
N ALA A 1121 -19.23 13.33 -52.37
CA ALA A 1121 -18.26 14.28 -52.93
C ALA A 1121 -18.12 14.21 -54.47
N SER A 1122 -18.43 13.06 -55.09
CA SER A 1122 -18.44 12.98 -56.57
C SER A 1122 -19.60 13.76 -57.20
N ILE A 1123 -20.63 14.09 -56.40
CA ILE A 1123 -21.88 14.71 -56.87
C ILE A 1123 -21.80 16.25 -56.82
N THR A 1124 -20.98 16.85 -55.96
CA THR A 1124 -21.06 18.30 -55.65
C THR A 1124 -19.92 19.18 -56.14
N GLY A 1125 -18.82 18.64 -56.70
CA GLY A 1125 -17.85 19.43 -57.48
C GLY A 1125 -17.15 20.60 -56.77
N MET A 1126 -16.98 20.58 -55.45
CA MET A 1126 -16.28 21.63 -54.69
C MET A 1126 -14.75 21.39 -54.67
N PRO A 1127 -13.90 22.43 -54.81
CA PRO A 1127 -12.45 22.28 -54.69
C PRO A 1127 -12.02 22.18 -53.22
N PHE A 1128 -11.28 21.14 -52.87
CA PHE A 1128 -10.76 20.88 -51.52
C PHE A 1128 -9.31 21.37 -51.35
N VAL A 1129 -8.99 22.00 -50.23
CA VAL A 1129 -7.60 22.16 -49.75
C VAL A 1129 -7.32 21.02 -48.77
N SER A 1130 -6.74 19.93 -49.27
CA SER A 1130 -6.31 18.78 -48.46
C SER A 1130 -4.95 19.07 -47.82
N ARG A 1131 -4.87 19.17 -46.48
CA ARG A 1131 -3.58 19.29 -45.80
C ARG A 1131 -3.09 17.89 -45.40
N PRO A 1132 -1.92 17.41 -45.89
CA PRO A 1132 -1.37 16.12 -45.49
C PRO A 1132 -1.05 16.07 -43.99
N ARG A 1133 -1.26 14.91 -43.34
CA ARG A 1133 -1.01 14.68 -41.90
C ARG A 1133 0.39 15.05 -41.43
N VAL A 1134 1.40 14.92 -42.31
CA VAL A 1134 2.77 15.40 -42.05
C VAL A 1134 2.81 16.88 -41.69
N LEU A 1135 2.01 17.71 -42.35
CA LEU A 1135 1.95 19.14 -42.06
C LEU A 1135 1.22 19.42 -40.73
N ALA A 1136 0.21 18.62 -40.38
CA ALA A 1136 -0.46 18.72 -39.08
C ALA A 1136 0.47 18.32 -37.92
N LEU A 1137 1.36 17.34 -38.14
CA LEU A 1137 2.40 16.96 -37.18
C LEU A 1137 3.48 18.05 -37.04
N LEU A 1138 3.87 18.70 -38.15
CA LEU A 1138 4.82 19.81 -38.10
C LEU A 1138 4.28 21.04 -37.37
N ASP A 1139 2.98 21.33 -37.49
CA ASP A 1139 2.33 22.41 -36.74
C ASP A 1139 2.32 22.15 -35.22
N SER A 1140 2.44 20.88 -34.80
CA SER A 1140 2.47 20.49 -33.38
C SER A 1140 3.84 20.63 -32.70
N VAL A 1141 4.88 21.00 -33.47
CA VAL A 1141 6.25 21.20 -32.97
C VAL A 1141 6.51 22.70 -32.84
N ASP A 1142 6.44 23.21 -31.61
CA ASP A 1142 6.73 24.61 -31.31
C ASP A 1142 8.24 24.82 -31.11
N VAL A 1143 8.91 25.39 -32.12
CA VAL A 1143 10.36 25.60 -32.13
C VAL A 1143 10.78 26.84 -31.30
N SER A 1144 9.83 27.58 -30.73
CA SER A 1144 10.07 28.89 -30.10
C SER A 1144 10.69 28.87 -28.69
N GLN A 1145 10.86 27.72 -28.03
CA GLN A 1145 11.36 27.60 -26.64
C GLN A 1145 12.90 27.68 -26.48
N LEU A 1146 13.58 28.50 -27.29
CA LEU A 1146 15.01 28.34 -27.61
C LEU A 1146 16.04 28.95 -26.62
N ALA A 1147 15.67 29.65 -25.55
CA ALA A 1147 16.64 30.11 -24.56
C ALA A 1147 16.01 30.31 -23.17
N VAL A 1148 16.48 29.58 -22.16
CA VAL A 1148 16.15 29.86 -20.76
C VAL A 1148 16.93 31.12 -20.36
N PRO A 1149 16.27 32.23 -20.00
CA PRO A 1149 16.98 33.44 -19.55
C PRO A 1149 17.79 33.12 -18.29
N ILE A 1150 19.04 33.58 -18.26
CA ILE A 1150 19.90 33.43 -17.08
C ILE A 1150 19.26 34.24 -15.94
N PRO A 1151 18.99 33.64 -14.77
CA PRO A 1151 18.38 34.36 -13.66
C PRO A 1151 19.31 35.47 -13.15
N GLU A 1152 18.75 36.63 -12.84
CA GLU A 1152 19.45 37.67 -12.10
C GLU A 1152 19.58 37.21 -10.64
N LEU A 1153 20.81 36.92 -10.21
CA LEU A 1153 21.14 36.48 -8.85
C LEU A 1153 21.85 37.64 -8.14
N GLU A 1154 21.46 37.94 -6.90
CA GLU A 1154 22.03 39.04 -6.11
C GLU A 1154 23.26 38.57 -5.29
N LEU A 1155 23.35 37.26 -4.97
CA LEU A 1155 24.42 36.69 -4.13
C LEU A 1155 25.43 35.81 -4.90
N PHE A 1156 25.05 35.19 -6.01
CA PHE A 1156 25.93 34.30 -6.80
C PHE A 1156 26.49 34.99 -8.06
N ASP A 1157 27.82 35.00 -8.21
CA ASP A 1157 28.48 35.46 -9.44
C ASP A 1157 28.26 34.47 -10.60
N LEU A 1158 28.09 35.03 -11.81
CA LEU A 1158 27.84 34.28 -13.05
C LEU A 1158 28.95 33.26 -13.39
N GLY A 1159 30.20 33.56 -13.01
CA GLY A 1159 31.34 32.64 -13.16
C GLY A 1159 31.35 31.49 -12.16
N GLN A 1160 30.90 31.73 -10.92
CA GLN A 1160 30.79 30.68 -9.90
C GLN A 1160 29.64 29.72 -10.22
N LEU A 1161 28.51 30.25 -10.70
CA LEU A 1161 27.37 29.46 -11.17
C LEU A 1161 27.78 28.52 -12.32
N GLN A 1162 28.50 29.03 -13.33
CA GLN A 1162 28.96 28.20 -14.45
C GLN A 1162 29.97 27.12 -14.02
N SER A 1163 30.86 27.42 -13.07
CA SER A 1163 31.78 26.41 -12.51
C SER A 1163 31.03 25.32 -11.74
N LEU A 1164 30.05 25.70 -10.90
CA LEU A 1164 29.21 24.77 -10.14
C LEU A 1164 28.36 23.88 -11.05
N LEU A 1165 27.79 24.45 -12.11
CA LEU A 1165 27.02 23.68 -13.09
C LEU A 1165 27.91 22.70 -13.84
N LYS A 1166 29.08 23.15 -14.32
CA LYS A 1166 30.04 22.32 -15.06
C LYS A 1166 30.63 21.18 -14.23
N GLU A 1167 30.87 21.39 -12.95
CA GLU A 1167 31.28 20.33 -12.02
C GLU A 1167 30.15 19.33 -11.71
N CYS A 1168 28.90 19.75 -11.87
CA CYS A 1168 27.72 18.91 -11.69
C CYS A 1168 27.18 18.31 -13.01
N GLU A 1169 27.84 18.55 -14.15
CA GLU A 1169 27.44 18.00 -15.44
C GLU A 1169 27.79 16.51 -15.55
N MET A 1170 26.83 15.70 -16.00
CA MET A 1170 27.06 14.32 -16.40
C MET A 1170 26.77 14.18 -17.91
N PRO A 1171 27.49 13.29 -18.61
CA PRO A 1171 27.12 12.92 -19.98
C PRO A 1171 25.73 12.28 -19.99
N SER A 1172 24.88 12.67 -20.94
CA SER A 1172 23.56 12.06 -21.09
C SER A 1172 23.67 10.58 -21.51
N GLU A 1173 22.88 9.69 -20.91
CA GLU A 1173 22.86 8.23 -21.21
C GLU A 1173 22.59 7.92 -22.69
N ASP A 1174 21.88 8.82 -23.40
CA ASP A 1174 21.49 8.67 -24.81
C ASP A 1174 22.47 9.36 -25.81
N GLY A 1175 23.64 9.81 -25.34
CA GLY A 1175 24.67 10.44 -26.21
C GLY A 1175 24.39 11.89 -26.61
N GLY A 1176 23.46 12.55 -25.91
CA GLY A 1176 23.14 13.98 -26.07
C GLY A 1176 24.03 14.95 -25.27
N PRO A 1177 23.73 16.27 -25.26
CA PRO A 1177 24.48 17.27 -24.50
C PRO A 1177 24.51 16.96 -23.01
N SER A 1178 25.53 17.44 -22.30
CA SER A 1178 25.70 17.23 -20.85
C SER A 1178 24.50 17.78 -20.07
N VAL A 1179 24.04 17.00 -19.09
CA VAL A 1179 22.89 17.32 -18.24
C VAL A 1179 23.39 17.56 -16.83
N VAL A 1180 22.88 18.59 -16.16
CA VAL A 1180 23.28 18.92 -14.78
C VAL A 1180 22.60 17.96 -13.80
N ASN A 1181 23.38 17.27 -12.97
CA ASN A 1181 22.87 16.41 -11.90
C ASN A 1181 22.32 17.26 -10.75
N VAL A 1182 21.01 17.52 -10.80
CA VAL A 1182 20.27 18.34 -9.82
C VAL A 1182 20.43 17.83 -8.38
N ARG A 1183 20.51 16.51 -8.19
CA ARG A 1183 20.68 15.91 -6.84
C ARG A 1183 22.09 16.14 -6.28
N HIS A 1184 23.11 16.04 -7.13
CA HIS A 1184 24.48 16.32 -6.74
C HIS A 1184 24.66 17.81 -6.40
N LEU A 1185 24.06 18.68 -7.22
CA LEU A 1185 24.02 20.13 -6.99
C LEU A 1185 23.35 20.46 -5.64
N GLN A 1186 22.18 19.87 -5.36
CA GLN A 1186 21.47 20.05 -4.09
C GLN A 1186 22.30 19.62 -2.87
N ARG A 1187 22.89 18.43 -2.89
CA ARG A 1187 23.69 17.94 -1.76
C ARG A 1187 24.99 18.72 -1.56
N ARG A 1188 25.62 19.18 -2.64
CA ARG A 1188 26.83 20.01 -2.57
C ARG A 1188 26.52 21.34 -1.88
N VAL A 1189 25.43 21.98 -2.28
CA VAL A 1189 25.00 23.26 -1.68
C VAL A 1189 24.53 23.06 -0.23
N GLU A 1190 23.84 21.96 0.08
CA GLU A 1190 23.50 21.60 1.47
C GLU A 1190 24.76 21.38 2.34
N ARG A 1191 25.81 20.76 1.80
CA ARG A 1191 27.12 20.61 2.48
C ARG A 1191 27.78 21.97 2.74
N GLU A 1192 27.84 22.85 1.74
CA GLU A 1192 28.42 24.19 1.91
C GLU A 1192 27.57 25.07 2.86
N LEU A 1193 26.24 24.96 2.82
CA LEU A 1193 25.33 25.60 3.78
C LEU A 1193 25.49 25.10 5.21
N SER A 1194 25.87 23.82 5.38
CA SER A 1194 26.13 23.24 6.70
C SER A 1194 27.48 23.69 7.29
N ALA A 1195 28.43 24.09 6.45
CA ALA A 1195 29.74 24.60 6.88
C ALA A 1195 29.70 26.07 7.35
N LEU A 1196 28.63 26.81 7.03
CA LEU A 1196 28.41 28.20 7.44
C LEU A 1196 27.78 28.27 8.85
N GLU A 1197 28.59 28.25 9.91
CA GLU A 1197 28.14 28.44 11.30
C GLU A 1197 28.34 29.90 11.77
N GLY A 1198 27.24 30.61 12.07
CA GLY A 1198 27.27 31.97 12.66
C GLY A 1198 25.91 32.69 12.71
N THR A 1199 25.71 33.62 13.65
CA THR A 1199 24.42 34.35 13.84
C THR A 1199 24.08 35.32 12.71
N MET A 1200 25.07 35.89 12.02
CA MET A 1200 24.85 36.66 10.78
C MET A 1200 24.56 35.77 9.56
N ALA A 1201 24.90 34.47 9.63
CA ALA A 1201 24.67 33.52 8.56
C ALA A 1201 23.21 33.07 8.48
N LEU A 1202 22.38 33.25 9.51
CA LEU A 1202 20.96 32.84 9.50
C LEU A 1202 20.08 33.65 8.51
N ALA A 1203 20.29 34.96 8.42
CA ALA A 1203 19.60 35.82 7.46
C ALA A 1203 20.11 35.58 6.03
N GLN A 1204 21.43 35.42 5.86
CA GLN A 1204 22.04 35.06 4.57
C GLN A 1204 21.63 33.66 4.11
N ARG A 1205 21.47 32.71 5.03
CA ARG A 1205 21.05 31.33 4.74
C ARG A 1205 19.65 31.27 4.14
N GLN A 1206 18.71 32.08 4.62
CA GLN A 1206 17.37 32.15 4.02
C GLN A 1206 17.41 32.76 2.61
N ALA A 1207 18.23 33.78 2.39
CA ALA A 1207 18.41 34.39 1.07
C ALA A 1207 19.11 33.45 0.06
N ILE A 1208 20.19 32.78 0.49
CA ILE A 1208 20.91 31.75 -0.30
C ILE A 1208 19.97 30.59 -0.65
N MET A 1209 19.11 30.15 0.27
CA MET A 1209 18.12 29.11 0.00
C MET A 1209 17.05 29.53 -1.00
N GLN A 1210 16.67 30.82 -1.04
CA GLN A 1210 15.73 31.35 -2.02
C GLN A 1210 16.37 31.43 -3.42
N GLU A 1211 17.59 31.95 -3.53
CA GLU A 1211 18.33 31.96 -4.80
C GLU A 1211 18.67 30.55 -5.29
N PHE A 1212 18.99 29.63 -4.38
CA PHE A 1212 19.25 28.24 -4.74
C PHE A 1212 18.01 27.55 -5.33
N LYS A 1213 16.80 27.86 -4.83
CA LYS A 1213 15.56 27.39 -5.46
C LYS A 1213 15.41 27.90 -6.90
N ILE A 1214 15.86 29.13 -7.18
CA ILE A 1214 15.87 29.71 -8.53
C ILE A 1214 16.91 28.99 -9.41
N ILE A 1215 18.12 28.74 -8.90
CA ILE A 1215 19.16 27.98 -9.59
C ILE A 1215 18.71 26.55 -9.90
N LEU A 1216 18.04 25.88 -8.95
CA LEU A 1216 17.46 24.56 -9.16
C LEU A 1216 16.41 24.59 -10.27
N LYS A 1217 15.49 25.56 -10.22
CA LYS A 1217 14.46 25.74 -11.26
C LYS A 1217 15.10 25.97 -12.64
N TYR A 1218 16.11 26.84 -12.71
CA TYR A 1218 16.89 27.09 -13.92
C TYR A 1218 17.58 25.82 -14.42
N SER A 1219 18.21 25.03 -13.55
CA SER A 1219 18.87 23.78 -13.93
C SER A 1219 17.89 22.73 -14.45
N ILE A 1220 16.66 22.69 -13.91
CA ILE A 1220 15.59 21.79 -14.37
C ILE A 1220 15.11 22.22 -15.76
N GLU A 1221 14.88 23.51 -15.98
CA GLU A 1221 14.47 24.07 -17.27
C GLU A 1221 15.57 23.89 -18.33
N ALA A 1222 16.83 24.16 -17.98
CA ALA A 1222 17.99 23.96 -18.85
C ALA A 1222 18.20 22.48 -19.21
N ASN A 1223 17.99 21.58 -18.25
CA ASN A 1223 17.98 20.13 -18.50
C ASN A 1223 16.80 19.72 -19.39
N GLY A 1224 15.63 20.33 -19.22
CA GLY A 1224 14.46 20.12 -20.09
C GLY A 1224 14.76 20.49 -21.53
N VAL A 1225 15.37 21.66 -21.76
CA VAL A 1225 15.79 22.12 -23.08
C VAL A 1225 16.90 21.25 -23.66
N SER A 1226 17.91 20.88 -22.87
CA SER A 1226 19.00 20.01 -23.32
C SER A 1226 18.50 18.63 -23.75
N ARG A 1227 17.45 18.11 -23.09
CA ARG A 1227 16.77 16.87 -23.51
C ARG A 1227 15.94 17.02 -24.79
N LEU A 1228 15.46 18.22 -25.15
CA LEU A 1228 14.81 18.47 -26.44
C LEU A 1228 15.80 18.30 -27.61
N PHE A 1229 17.07 18.67 -27.42
CA PHE A 1229 18.12 18.60 -28.45
C PHE A 1229 18.95 17.30 -28.42
N GLY A 1230 18.78 16.46 -27.40
CA GLY A 1230 19.67 15.34 -27.11
C GLY A 1230 19.44 14.03 -27.90
N TYR A 1231 18.48 13.97 -28.82
CA TYR A 1231 18.35 12.80 -29.68
C TYR A 1231 19.32 12.90 -30.87
N PRO A 1232 20.25 11.95 -31.04
CA PRO A 1232 21.14 11.96 -32.18
C PRO A 1232 20.30 11.86 -33.46
N LEU A 1233 20.43 12.86 -34.34
CA LEU A 1233 20.22 12.67 -35.77
C LEU A 1233 21.12 11.50 -36.18
N ALA A 1234 20.49 10.38 -36.55
CA ALA A 1234 21.19 9.18 -37.00
C ALA A 1234 22.15 9.55 -38.13
N ASN A 1235 23.44 9.26 -37.93
CA ASN A 1235 24.37 8.99 -39.03
C ASN A 1235 24.23 7.55 -39.49
#